data_AF-A0A9P4GAR3-F1
#
_entry.id   AF-A0A9P4GAR3-F1
#
_cell.length_a   1.000
_cell.length_b   1.000
_cell.length_c   1.000
_cell.angle_alpha   90.00
_cell.angle_beta   90.00
_cell.angle_gamma   90.00
#
_symmetry.space_group_name_H-M   'P 1'
#
loop_
_entity.id
_entity.type
_entity.pdbx_description
1 polymer ?
#
loop_
_entity_poly.entity_id
_entity_poly.type
_entity_poly.pdbx_seq_one_letter_code
_entity_poly.pdbx_strand_id
1 'polypeptide(L)'
;MASPKGPDASLAPSGEQTTPPASSTSLDGVTSKKQPPPETTESLWLRRLAILSFWAVVVFLGLPIWLKTTAIYRAELPLQDMTDWAEGKICQPVFPLRIAVEAPILPEDAQHILRATQHALDELNQFPAHHLRLLLADSPLLSNATQQVVSDGTSIRSNDKDVVLVVRLIPVETGATPRSHLQPYSPTLDVYYSASQIPPQSPDGQPLATFLAQELHGLFTEEQAQLAHLLSTHNTNSKSLSPETSAELEHQSAKTLKYAPSYHLTFSLFSPSYAPSAWDIETALRTYLNPLLESFSSISNFTVDTQVQLYATFSPSIRQPEYDEDLKAWTLRREDLSGFINAAEWPLSPSIGEGPTVNFILYVPDQTQSPLLVKENSGNSWMVPQWGGVHILNLQGESGTPPALTAEALAPAMHTFSNQLVSLFGLPNTPASLPLRISTLERVRAASLIYSASSTLGALAQVYRKLPSIPVPDNVAQSAHRTIAHLQQACAFLREGRFQSALEHARAAEVAAEKAFFERSMVGQVYFPDEHKVAVYLPLLGPVAVPLVMAALKELKSALKRTTVLHWHRDGTARLRCHSFVTCMAWYPAKSWSQYTSSFVAFLQGSACCGVAWTRKVTFPSCKLATPILKMPLSAQGIANVKGIIDQSVKDGAPGLVFSAVDKSGKTLVDHASGTIGVDLQEPMDKDNTIFWIASCTKLVTTVAVLQLVEQGKIPLDDADFVKKAVPEIKEKKVYADGVNAADQEKDVTVRMLLAHKAGFAYAFIDPRVQTPTGLEGVNGDKNDILNARLVNQPGTMWEYGINMDWAGIILERITGQTLGVYFAEHIFKPLGIPAEGASMFPTQDAQKNLAHLHQRDAEGHLKEREHLFSASLRQNTKEQQDKFFQSGGAGLFSKPKEYVKILAAILNEGKSPTTGESILKKETVDLLFENQIPNQPDFARNGPPPANPLLANAASELYPQPGNPPQGWAFGGFLTITPGPTGRGANTIWWMGLANCFWWMDREKGVAGMLASQALPNPDPKVIPAWFMAEKMIYDNLE
;
A
#
# COMPACT_ATOMS: atom_id res chain seq x y z
N MET A 1 -38.46 -50.09 -30.02
CA MET A 1 -37.99 -51.42 -30.49
C MET A 1 -37.04 -51.98 -29.43
N ALA A 2 -37.29 -53.22 -29.03
CA ALA A 2 -36.43 -54.13 -28.26
C ALA A 2 -35.99 -53.75 -26.83
N SER A 3 -36.76 -54.21 -25.83
CA SER A 3 -36.22 -54.95 -24.66
C SER A 3 -35.52 -56.25 -25.16
N PRO A 4 -34.73 -57.04 -24.39
CA PRO A 4 -35.11 -57.64 -23.08
C PRO A 4 -33.92 -57.90 -22.12
N LYS A 5 -33.95 -58.56 -20.95
CA LYS A 5 -34.84 -59.58 -20.36
C LYS A 5 -34.48 -59.77 -18.86
N GLY A 6 -35.48 -60.00 -18.01
CA GLY A 6 -35.37 -60.58 -16.65
C GLY A 6 -35.07 -62.09 -16.67
N PRO A 7 -35.56 -62.96 -15.76
CA PRO A 7 -36.84 -62.89 -15.00
C PRO A 7 -36.70 -63.38 -13.51
N ASP A 8 -37.68 -63.66 -12.65
CA ASP A 8 -39.07 -64.17 -12.72
C ASP A 8 -39.77 -63.92 -11.34
N ALA A 9 -41.03 -63.44 -11.28
CA ALA A 9 -42.31 -64.18 -11.11
C ALA A 9 -42.83 -64.17 -9.63
N SER A 10 -44.11 -64.05 -9.27
CA SER A 10 -45.40 -63.82 -9.97
C SER A 10 -46.55 -63.69 -8.93
N LEU A 11 -47.68 -63.12 -9.39
CA LEU A 11 -49.10 -63.32 -8.98
C LEU A 11 -49.76 -62.50 -7.84
N ALA A 12 -50.85 -61.82 -8.25
CA ALA A 12 -51.91 -61.13 -7.48
C ALA A 12 -53.19 -62.04 -7.46
N PRO A 13 -54.47 -61.59 -7.24
CA PRO A 13 -55.03 -60.31 -6.77
C PRO A 13 -56.31 -60.42 -5.84
N SER A 14 -56.99 -59.27 -5.64
CA SER A 14 -58.45 -59.05 -5.37
C SER A 14 -59.00 -59.27 -3.95
N GLY A 15 -59.98 -58.52 -3.41
CA GLY A 15 -60.82 -57.43 -3.92
C GLY A 15 -61.99 -57.15 -2.95
N GLU A 16 -62.79 -56.14 -3.30
CA GLU A 16 -64.20 -55.86 -2.94
C GLU A 16 -64.61 -54.83 -1.86
N GLN A 17 -65.53 -53.98 -2.34
CA GLN A 17 -66.28 -52.88 -1.75
C GLN A 17 -67.61 -53.38 -1.15
N THR A 18 -68.25 -52.60 -0.28
CA THR A 18 -69.72 -52.36 -0.30
C THR A 18 -70.11 -51.25 0.69
N THR A 19 -71.09 -50.43 0.30
CA THR A 19 -71.68 -49.27 1.01
C THR A 19 -73.12 -49.58 1.49
N PRO A 20 -73.95 -48.62 1.99
CA PRO A 20 -74.52 -48.53 3.34
C PRO A 20 -76.06 -48.81 3.40
N PRO A 21 -76.80 -48.55 4.51
CA PRO A 21 -77.59 -47.30 4.58
C PRO A 21 -77.91 -46.74 6.01
N ALA A 22 -78.73 -45.69 6.04
CA ALA A 22 -79.01 -44.66 7.06
C ALA A 22 -80.04 -44.97 8.18
N SER A 23 -80.01 -44.22 9.29
CA SER A 23 -81.06 -43.22 9.68
C SER A 23 -81.08 -42.80 11.19
N SER A 24 -81.20 -41.47 11.38
CA SER A 24 -81.92 -40.67 12.42
C SER A 24 -81.57 -40.62 13.93
N THR A 25 -81.56 -39.34 14.39
CA THR A 25 -82.02 -38.71 15.66
C THR A 25 -81.08 -38.44 16.85
N SER A 26 -80.67 -37.16 16.92
CA SER A 26 -80.90 -36.15 17.99
C SER A 26 -80.03 -36.03 19.27
N LEU A 27 -79.54 -34.78 19.44
CA LEU A 27 -79.37 -33.95 20.65
C LEU A 27 -78.01 -33.88 21.40
N ASP A 28 -77.48 -32.65 21.38
CA ASP A 28 -76.71 -31.87 22.38
C ASP A 28 -75.40 -32.42 23.01
N GLY A 29 -74.32 -31.65 22.87
CA GLY A 29 -73.11 -31.83 23.69
C GLY A 29 -71.86 -31.07 23.24
N VAL A 30 -71.62 -29.93 23.89
CA VAL A 30 -70.42 -29.07 23.91
C VAL A 30 -69.06 -29.77 23.68
N THR A 31 -68.25 -29.26 22.75
CA THR A 31 -66.87 -29.71 22.49
C THR A 31 -65.87 -29.15 23.51
N SER A 32 -65.29 -30.02 24.34
CA SER A 32 -64.14 -29.74 25.21
C SER A 32 -62.82 -30.16 24.54
N LYS A 33 -61.82 -29.26 24.51
CA LYS A 33 -60.45 -29.53 24.03
C LYS A 33 -59.78 -30.63 24.88
N LYS A 34 -59.34 -31.73 24.23
CA LYS A 34 -58.49 -32.77 24.84
C LYS A 34 -57.14 -32.19 25.30
N GLN A 35 -56.79 -32.38 26.58
CA GLN A 35 -55.43 -32.22 27.10
C GLN A 35 -54.58 -33.48 26.82
N PRO A 36 -53.25 -33.37 26.63
CA PRO A 36 -52.36 -34.51 26.47
C PRO A 36 -52.18 -35.31 27.79
N PRO A 37 -51.81 -36.60 27.72
CA PRO A 37 -51.78 -37.52 28.86
C PRO A 37 -50.65 -37.19 29.88
N PRO A 38 -50.77 -37.61 31.15
CA PRO A 38 -49.81 -37.30 32.21
C PRO A 38 -48.47 -38.04 32.03
N GLU A 39 -47.34 -37.31 32.17
CA GLU A 39 -45.97 -37.83 32.10
C GLU A 39 -45.65 -38.79 33.27
N THR A 40 -44.96 -39.90 33.00
CA THR A 40 -44.53 -40.92 33.98
C THR A 40 -43.35 -40.45 34.85
N THR A 41 -43.18 -41.00 36.06
CA THR A 41 -42.08 -40.61 36.98
C THR A 41 -40.69 -40.94 36.47
N GLU A 42 -40.55 -41.98 35.64
CA GLU A 42 -39.28 -42.35 35.00
C GLU A 42 -38.83 -41.35 33.94
N SER A 43 -39.75 -40.79 33.15
CA SER A 43 -39.43 -39.80 32.12
C SER A 43 -38.93 -38.48 32.72
N LEU A 44 -39.44 -38.12 33.90
CA LEU A 44 -38.97 -36.95 34.66
C LEU A 44 -37.53 -37.13 35.17
N TRP A 45 -37.15 -38.33 35.61
CA TRP A 45 -35.80 -38.58 36.12
C TRP A 45 -34.77 -38.65 34.98
N LEU A 46 -35.14 -39.29 33.87
CA LEU A 46 -34.32 -39.32 32.65
C LEU A 46 -34.07 -37.89 32.10
N ARG A 47 -35.10 -37.04 32.07
CA ARG A 47 -34.97 -35.63 31.66
C ARG A 47 -34.01 -34.84 32.55
N ARG A 48 -34.06 -35.05 33.87
CA ARG A 48 -33.16 -34.39 34.83
C ARG A 48 -31.70 -34.80 34.61
N LEU A 49 -31.45 -36.09 34.45
CA LEU A 49 -30.11 -36.58 34.15
C LEU A 49 -29.58 -36.04 32.82
N ALA A 50 -30.42 -36.00 31.78
CA ALA A 50 -30.04 -35.46 30.47
C ALA A 50 -29.70 -33.95 30.54
N ILE A 51 -30.45 -33.16 31.31
CA ILE A 51 -30.16 -31.73 31.50
C ILE A 51 -28.86 -31.56 32.31
N LEU A 52 -28.66 -32.34 33.38
CA LEU A 52 -27.45 -32.28 34.20
C LEU A 52 -26.19 -32.70 33.44
N SER A 53 -26.27 -33.76 32.63
CA SER A 53 -25.14 -34.23 31.81
C SER A 53 -24.77 -33.19 30.76
N PHE A 54 -25.75 -32.53 30.14
CA PHE A 54 -25.50 -31.45 29.18
C PHE A 54 -24.77 -30.26 29.83
N TRP A 55 -25.23 -29.81 31.00
CA TRP A 55 -24.57 -28.71 31.72
C TRP A 55 -23.19 -29.09 32.25
N ALA A 56 -22.98 -30.34 32.66
CA ALA A 56 -21.64 -30.83 33.03
C ALA A 56 -20.67 -30.73 31.85
N VAL A 57 -21.09 -31.12 30.63
CA VAL A 57 -20.27 -30.96 29.42
C VAL A 57 -20.00 -29.47 29.13
N VAL A 58 -21.01 -28.61 29.22
CA VAL A 58 -20.83 -27.16 28.98
C VAL A 58 -19.84 -26.54 29.96
N VAL A 59 -19.90 -26.88 31.25
CA VAL A 59 -19.04 -26.28 32.28
C VAL A 59 -17.62 -26.86 32.28
N PHE A 60 -17.48 -28.18 32.19
CA PHE A 60 -16.17 -28.84 32.31
C PHE A 60 -15.40 -28.96 30.99
N LEU A 61 -16.09 -28.92 29.85
CA LEU A 61 -15.47 -29.04 28.52
C LEU A 61 -15.71 -27.79 27.67
N GLY A 62 -16.96 -27.31 27.58
CA GLY A 62 -17.34 -26.19 26.74
C GLY A 62 -16.65 -24.87 27.13
N LEU A 63 -16.76 -24.45 28.39
CA LEU A 63 -16.19 -23.18 28.86
C LEU A 63 -14.66 -23.15 28.80
N PRO A 64 -13.90 -24.19 29.23
CA PRO A 64 -12.45 -24.19 29.12
C PRO A 64 -11.96 -24.19 27.66
N ILE A 65 -12.61 -24.95 26.77
CA ILE A 65 -12.28 -24.94 25.34
C ILE A 65 -12.58 -23.58 24.75
N TRP A 66 -13.75 -23.00 25.04
CA TRP A 66 -14.13 -21.67 24.54
C TRP A 66 -13.12 -20.59 24.96
N LEU A 67 -12.75 -20.54 26.24
CA LEU A 67 -11.72 -19.61 26.74
C LEU A 67 -10.37 -19.83 26.05
N LYS A 68 -9.96 -21.09 25.83
CA LYS A 68 -8.70 -21.41 25.15
C LYS A 68 -8.73 -21.05 23.66
N THR A 69 -9.85 -21.25 22.98
CA THR A 69 -9.99 -20.97 21.54
C THR A 69 -10.28 -19.51 21.23
N THR A 70 -10.76 -18.73 22.21
CA THR A 70 -11.04 -17.29 22.06
C THR A 70 -9.94 -16.39 22.63
N ALA A 71 -8.96 -16.96 23.32
CA ALA A 71 -7.78 -16.25 23.78
C ALA A 71 -6.88 -15.89 22.60
N ILE A 72 -6.45 -14.62 22.56
CA ILE A 72 -5.50 -14.12 21.56
C ILE A 72 -4.10 -14.38 22.11
N TYR A 73 -3.25 -15.05 21.33
CA TYR A 73 -1.86 -15.28 21.71
C TYR A 73 -1.08 -13.96 21.76
N ARG A 74 -0.33 -13.74 22.84
CA ARG A 74 0.49 -12.55 23.06
C ARG A 74 1.82 -12.97 23.67
N ALA A 75 2.91 -12.77 22.94
CA ALA A 75 4.24 -12.89 23.48
C ALA A 75 4.48 -11.86 24.60
N GLU A 76 5.23 -12.24 25.61
CA GLU A 76 5.62 -11.34 26.71
C GLU A 76 6.73 -10.39 26.24
N LEU A 77 6.54 -9.10 26.51
CA LEU A 77 7.53 -8.06 26.21
C LEU A 77 8.18 -7.57 27.50
N PRO A 78 9.48 -7.20 27.50
CA PRO A 78 10.17 -6.62 28.64
C PRO A 78 9.76 -5.15 28.85
N LEU A 79 8.50 -4.94 29.26
CA LEU A 79 7.86 -3.62 29.28
C LEU A 79 8.58 -2.61 30.16
N GLN A 80 9.15 -3.05 31.28
CA GLN A 80 9.86 -2.17 32.21
C GLN A 80 11.13 -1.61 31.55
N ASP A 81 11.95 -2.49 30.97
CA ASP A 81 13.18 -2.11 30.27
C ASP A 81 12.87 -1.18 29.09
N MET A 82 11.84 -1.50 28.30
CA MET A 82 11.41 -0.66 27.17
C MET A 82 11.02 0.76 27.62
N THR A 83 10.28 0.89 28.74
CA THR A 83 9.94 2.21 29.28
C THR A 83 11.12 2.93 29.90
N ASP A 84 12.02 2.23 30.59
CA ASP A 84 13.20 2.84 31.19
C ASP A 84 14.21 3.31 30.13
N TRP A 85 14.26 2.65 28.96
CA TRP A 85 14.98 3.13 27.78
C TRP A 85 14.33 4.38 27.19
N ALA A 86 13.01 4.36 26.96
CA ALA A 86 12.27 5.50 26.39
C ALA A 86 12.33 6.75 27.27
N GLU A 87 12.36 6.59 28.59
CA GLU A 87 12.49 7.68 29.56
C GLU A 87 13.95 8.13 29.79
N GLY A 88 14.93 7.52 29.10
CA GLY A 88 16.35 7.89 29.19
C GLY A 88 17.02 7.55 30.52
N LYS A 89 16.47 6.61 31.30
CA LYS A 89 17.04 6.21 32.61
C LYS A 89 18.26 5.31 32.49
N ILE A 90 18.32 4.50 31.43
CA ILE A 90 19.36 3.45 31.27
C ILE A 90 20.63 4.00 30.60
N CYS A 91 20.45 4.85 29.59
CA CYS A 91 21.54 5.45 28.84
C CYS A 91 21.50 6.97 28.91
N GLN A 92 22.50 7.54 29.57
CA GLN A 92 22.87 8.94 29.41
C GLN A 92 24.10 8.97 28.48
N PRO A 93 23.95 9.43 27.22
CA PRO A 93 25.06 9.50 26.28
C PRO A 93 26.16 10.43 26.81
N VAL A 94 27.40 9.94 26.80
CA VAL A 94 28.61 10.72 27.10
C VAL A 94 29.56 10.52 25.92
N PHE A 95 30.28 11.57 25.55
CA PHE A 95 31.15 11.66 24.39
C PHE A 95 32.57 12.01 24.86
N PRO A 96 33.39 11.02 25.27
CA PRO A 96 34.80 11.23 25.58
C PRO A 96 35.63 11.19 24.29
N LEU A 97 35.97 12.35 23.75
CA LEU A 97 36.79 12.49 22.55
C LEU A 97 38.27 12.34 22.94
N ARG A 98 38.93 11.33 22.40
CA ARG A 98 40.37 11.10 22.60
C ARG A 98 41.17 11.93 21.59
N ILE A 99 42.07 12.77 22.07
CA ILE A 99 42.95 13.62 21.26
C ILE A 99 44.39 13.21 21.54
N ALA A 100 45.10 12.78 20.50
CA ALA A 100 46.50 12.39 20.62
C ALA A 100 47.41 13.60 20.41
N VAL A 101 48.42 13.77 21.26
CA VAL A 101 49.41 14.85 21.16
C VAL A 101 50.77 14.26 20.81
N GLU A 102 51.29 14.64 19.64
CA GLU A 102 52.63 14.31 19.17
C GLU A 102 53.58 15.46 19.53
N ALA A 103 54.53 15.18 20.43
CA ALA A 103 55.42 16.19 20.98
C ALA A 103 56.89 15.74 20.80
N PRO A 104 57.76 16.54 20.15
CA PRO A 104 59.18 16.21 19.98
C PRO A 104 60.05 16.56 21.22
N ILE A 105 59.44 16.73 22.39
CA ILE A 105 60.05 17.18 23.66
C ILE A 105 60.21 16.03 24.65
N LEU A 106 60.95 16.26 25.74
CA LEU A 106 61.15 15.27 26.81
C LEU A 106 59.79 14.79 27.37
N PRO A 107 59.64 13.48 27.68
CA PRO A 107 58.37 12.92 28.13
C PRO A 107 57.75 13.62 29.36
N GLU A 108 58.60 14.06 30.32
CA GLU A 108 58.16 14.76 31.53
C GLU A 108 57.54 16.14 31.22
N ASP A 109 58.18 16.92 30.34
CA ASP A 109 57.70 18.24 29.93
C ASP A 109 56.41 18.13 29.10
N ALA A 110 56.33 17.12 28.23
CA ALA A 110 55.13 16.82 27.46
C ALA A 110 53.94 16.48 28.37
N GLN A 111 54.16 15.66 29.41
CA GLN A 111 53.13 15.32 30.40
C GLN A 111 52.68 16.54 31.22
N HIS A 112 53.58 17.46 31.55
CA HIS A 112 53.23 18.68 32.26
C HIS A 112 52.33 19.60 31.41
N ILE A 113 52.67 19.81 30.13
CA ILE A 113 51.86 20.59 29.19
C ILE A 113 50.49 19.92 28.99
N LEU A 114 50.45 18.59 28.85
CA LEU A 114 49.21 17.82 28.74
C LEU A 114 48.29 18.02 29.94
N ARG A 115 48.81 17.91 31.17
CA ARG A 115 48.03 18.11 32.41
C ARG A 115 47.52 19.55 32.53
N ALA A 116 48.36 20.54 32.24
CA ALA A 116 47.97 21.95 32.28
C ALA A 116 46.88 22.26 31.22
N THR A 117 47.04 21.73 30.01
CA THR A 117 46.05 21.90 28.92
C THR A 117 44.74 21.19 29.25
N GLN A 118 44.78 19.99 29.83
CA GLN A 118 43.59 19.28 30.27
C GLN A 118 42.84 20.05 31.36
N HIS A 119 43.53 20.65 32.33
CA HIS A 119 42.91 21.48 33.37
C HIS A 119 42.20 22.70 32.75
N ALA A 120 42.87 23.42 31.85
CA ALA A 120 42.26 24.56 31.14
C ALA A 120 41.07 24.15 30.27
N LEU A 121 41.10 22.98 29.63
CA LEU A 121 39.97 22.43 28.86
C LEU A 121 38.79 22.08 29.75
N ASP A 122 39.04 21.46 30.90
CA ASP A 122 37.99 21.08 31.85
C ASP A 122 37.33 22.34 32.47
N GLU A 123 38.07 23.44 32.67
CA GLU A 123 37.52 24.75 33.09
C GLU A 123 36.65 25.42 32.02
N LEU A 124 37.04 25.31 30.74
CA LEU A 124 36.27 25.87 29.62
C LEU A 124 35.00 25.05 29.29
N ASN A 125 34.94 23.79 29.72
CA ASN A 125 33.85 22.89 29.34
C ASN A 125 32.56 23.18 30.13
N GLN A 126 31.56 23.73 29.44
CA GLN A 126 30.24 24.00 30.00
C GLN A 126 29.25 22.82 29.90
N PHE A 127 29.59 21.76 29.15
CA PHE A 127 28.71 20.62 28.88
C PHE A 127 29.34 19.30 29.35
N PRO A 128 28.96 18.79 30.54
CA PRO A 128 29.57 17.60 31.14
C PRO A 128 29.39 16.30 30.35
N ALA A 129 28.53 16.24 29.34
CA ALA A 129 28.41 15.04 28.52
C ALA A 129 29.46 14.98 27.40
N HIS A 130 30.14 16.09 27.07
CA HIS A 130 31.15 16.15 26.01
C HIS A 130 32.51 16.49 26.62
N HIS A 131 33.46 15.57 26.57
CA HIS A 131 34.78 15.73 27.19
C HIS A 131 35.90 15.51 26.19
N LEU A 132 36.84 16.45 26.13
CA LEU A 132 38.08 16.28 25.41
C LEU A 132 39.12 15.66 26.35
N ARG A 133 39.70 14.53 25.97
CA ARG A 133 40.70 13.79 26.74
C ARG A 133 42.01 13.74 25.96
N LEU A 134 43.02 14.43 26.49
CA LEU A 134 44.35 14.49 25.88
C LEU A 134 45.19 13.26 26.25
N LEU A 135 45.85 12.66 25.26
CA LEU A 135 46.71 11.49 25.39
C LEU A 135 48.05 11.78 24.70
N LEU A 136 49.15 11.27 25.26
CA LEU A 136 50.48 11.39 24.63
C LEU A 136 50.63 10.26 23.59
N ALA A 137 51.04 10.60 22.37
CA ALA A 137 51.32 9.62 21.32
C ALA A 137 52.76 9.12 21.37
N ASP A 138 52.98 7.82 21.10
CA ASP A 138 54.32 7.26 20.94
C ASP A 138 54.97 7.77 19.64
N SER A 139 56.11 8.46 19.73
CA SER A 139 56.82 8.94 18.55
C SER A 139 57.50 7.79 17.79
N PRO A 140 57.27 7.60 16.47
CA PRO A 140 57.96 6.58 15.69
C PRO A 140 59.47 6.82 15.53
N LEU A 141 60.00 7.97 15.94
CA LEU A 141 61.43 8.30 15.86
C LEU A 141 62.28 7.66 16.99
N LEU A 142 61.66 7.03 17.99
CA LEU A 142 62.36 6.41 19.13
C LEU A 142 62.40 4.87 19.10
N SER A 143 61.75 4.23 18.12
CA SER A 143 61.61 2.75 18.07
C SER A 143 62.82 2.00 17.48
N ASN A 144 64.03 2.55 17.56
CA ASN A 144 65.27 1.87 17.16
C ASN A 144 66.18 1.45 18.33
N ALA A 145 65.68 1.48 19.57
CA ALA A 145 66.38 0.89 20.71
C ALA A 145 65.59 -0.30 21.24
N THR A 146 66.24 -1.46 21.17
CA THR A 146 65.84 -2.75 21.75
C THR A 146 65.26 -2.63 23.17
N GLN A 147 63.96 -2.80 23.32
CA GLN A 147 63.34 -3.25 24.58
C GLN A 147 61.91 -3.73 24.33
N GLN A 148 61.66 -5.01 24.63
CA GLN A 148 60.30 -5.52 24.86
C GLN A 148 59.73 -4.77 26.05
N VAL A 149 58.81 -3.85 25.82
CA VAL A 149 58.07 -3.15 26.88
C VAL A 149 56.70 -3.80 27.00
N VAL A 150 56.43 -4.27 28.22
CA VAL A 150 55.15 -4.76 28.72
C VAL A 150 54.09 -3.68 28.49
N SER A 151 52.97 -4.04 27.84
CA SER A 151 51.87 -3.11 27.59
C SER A 151 51.11 -2.82 28.89
N ASP A 152 51.55 -1.80 29.62
CA ASP A 152 50.60 -1.01 30.42
C ASP A 152 49.70 -0.28 29.43
N GLY A 153 48.37 -0.45 29.55
CA GLY A 153 47.36 -0.05 28.56
C GLY A 153 47.17 1.46 28.34
N THR A 154 48.23 2.26 28.40
CA THR A 154 48.24 3.71 28.29
C THR A 154 48.95 4.27 27.04
N SER A 155 49.64 3.44 26.25
CA SER A 155 50.36 3.87 25.05
C SER A 155 49.50 3.67 23.78
N ILE A 156 49.04 4.76 23.17
CA ILE A 156 48.23 4.74 21.94
C ILE A 156 49.08 5.18 20.74
N ARG A 157 49.00 4.42 19.64
CA ARG A 157 49.61 4.80 18.35
C ARG A 157 48.76 5.89 17.71
N SER A 158 49.38 6.91 17.09
CA SER A 158 48.63 8.01 16.44
C SER A 158 47.71 7.59 15.30
N ASN A 159 47.78 6.32 14.86
CA ASN A 159 46.91 5.73 13.83
C ASN A 159 45.78 4.85 14.41
N ASP A 160 45.51 4.95 15.71
CA ASP A 160 44.39 4.25 16.33
C ASP A 160 43.05 4.85 15.87
N LYS A 161 42.10 3.99 15.51
CA LYS A 161 40.80 4.39 14.94
C LYS A 161 39.91 5.15 15.93
N ASP A 162 40.21 5.06 17.22
CA ASP A 162 39.46 5.71 18.31
C ASP A 162 39.98 7.13 18.63
N VAL A 163 41.01 7.63 17.94
CA VAL A 163 41.54 9.00 18.10
C VAL A 163 40.82 9.95 17.14
N VAL A 164 40.23 11.02 17.68
CA VAL A 164 39.42 11.98 16.92
C VAL A 164 40.28 13.05 16.25
N LEU A 165 41.37 13.48 16.91
CA LEU A 165 42.26 14.54 16.45
C LEU A 165 43.70 14.25 16.89
N VAL A 166 44.65 14.47 15.99
CA VAL A 166 46.09 14.44 16.30
C VAL A 166 46.63 15.87 16.35
N VAL A 167 47.19 16.28 17.48
CA VAL A 167 47.83 17.59 17.67
C VAL A 167 49.34 17.42 17.54
N ARG A 168 49.96 18.03 16.53
CA ARG A 168 51.41 17.99 16.32
C ARG A 168 52.05 19.28 16.81
N LEU A 169 52.92 19.16 17.82
CA LEU A 169 53.67 20.28 18.35
C LEU A 169 54.96 20.48 17.53
N ILE A 170 55.06 21.57 16.79
CA ILE A 170 56.19 21.86 15.91
C ILE A 170 57.00 23.03 16.48
N PRO A 171 58.25 22.83 16.91
CA PRO A 171 59.10 23.93 17.39
C PRO A 171 59.53 24.82 16.23
N VAL A 172 59.46 26.15 16.41
CA VAL A 172 59.89 27.14 15.40
C VAL A 172 60.76 28.22 16.03
N GLU A 173 61.86 28.58 15.35
CA GLU A 173 62.82 29.58 15.83
C GLU A 173 62.44 31.03 15.50
N THR A 174 61.62 31.25 14.45
CA THR A 174 61.22 32.59 13.97
C THR A 174 59.73 32.67 13.59
N GLY A 175 59.06 33.77 13.95
CA GLY A 175 57.64 34.03 13.64
C GLY A 175 56.75 34.22 14.87
N ALA A 176 55.52 34.68 14.65
CA ALA A 176 54.52 34.83 15.71
C ALA A 176 54.11 33.45 16.24
N THR A 177 54.34 33.19 17.53
CA THR A 177 54.01 31.95 18.24
C THR A 177 53.32 32.28 19.57
N PRO A 178 52.34 31.50 20.05
CA PRO A 178 51.82 30.27 19.45
C PRO A 178 50.86 30.54 18.27
N ARG A 179 50.85 29.65 17.26
CA ARG A 179 49.87 29.68 16.15
C ARG A 179 49.45 28.25 15.77
N SER A 180 48.23 28.08 15.31
CA SER A 180 47.65 26.80 14.89
C SER A 180 47.39 26.77 13.38
N HIS A 181 47.41 25.57 12.80
CA HIS A 181 46.95 25.32 11.43
C HIS A 181 46.28 23.95 11.37
N LEU A 182 44.98 23.94 11.12
CA LEU A 182 44.22 22.70 10.93
C LEU A 182 44.33 22.23 9.49
N GLN A 183 44.71 20.97 9.30
CA GLN A 183 44.79 20.35 7.97
C GLN A 183 43.38 20.13 7.38
N PRO A 184 43.12 20.53 6.12
CA PRO A 184 41.78 20.40 5.52
C PRO A 184 41.32 18.96 5.25
N TYR A 185 42.28 18.06 4.95
CA TYR A 185 42.02 16.69 4.50
C TYR A 185 42.46 15.61 5.50
N SER A 186 42.96 16.01 6.66
CA SER A 186 43.30 15.09 7.74
C SER A 186 42.85 15.65 9.10
N PRO A 187 42.52 14.79 10.08
CA PRO A 187 42.19 15.21 11.43
C PRO A 187 43.49 15.54 12.20
N THR A 188 44.27 16.50 11.70
CA THR A 188 45.56 16.89 12.27
C THR A 188 45.63 18.39 12.48
N LEU A 189 45.95 18.81 13.70
CA LEU A 189 46.17 20.19 14.10
C LEU A 189 47.66 20.43 14.32
N ASP A 190 48.27 21.25 13.48
CA ASP A 190 49.67 21.66 13.63
C ASP A 190 49.75 22.90 14.51
N VAL A 191 50.49 22.79 15.61
CA VAL A 191 50.67 23.89 16.57
C VAL A 191 52.13 24.27 16.61
N TYR A 192 52.43 25.49 16.18
CA TYR A 192 53.77 26.04 16.13
C TYR A 192 54.07 26.83 17.40
N TYR A 193 55.12 26.45 18.11
CA TYR A 193 55.51 27.05 19.39
C TYR A 193 57.00 27.42 19.42
N SER A 194 57.37 28.38 20.27
CA SER A 194 58.78 28.71 20.53
C SER A 194 59.32 27.91 21.70
N ALA A 195 60.55 27.39 21.62
CA ALA A 195 61.18 26.65 22.71
C ALA A 195 61.32 27.46 24.03
N SER A 196 61.26 28.81 23.96
CA SER A 196 61.24 29.70 25.13
C SER A 196 59.91 29.66 25.91
N GLN A 197 58.85 29.09 25.33
CA GLN A 197 57.50 29.00 25.90
C GLN A 197 57.28 27.71 26.71
N ILE A 198 58.32 26.92 26.97
CA ILE A 198 58.33 25.76 27.88
C ILE A 198 59.12 26.17 29.14
N PRO A 199 58.51 26.74 30.19
CA PRO A 199 59.21 27.04 31.43
C PRO A 199 59.36 25.78 32.29
N PRO A 200 60.45 25.65 33.06
CA PRO A 200 60.53 24.65 34.11
C PRO A 200 59.62 25.08 35.28
N GLN A 201 58.57 24.31 35.54
CA GLN A 201 57.90 24.21 36.85
C GLN A 201 57.22 25.48 37.42
N SER A 202 56.26 26.08 36.72
CA SER A 202 55.23 26.90 37.40
C SER A 202 53.81 26.61 36.88
N PRO A 203 52.82 26.48 37.79
CA PRO A 203 51.43 26.18 37.44
C PRO A 203 50.64 27.43 36.99
N ASP A 204 51.14 28.65 37.24
CA ASP A 204 50.45 29.88 36.87
C ASP A 204 50.93 30.39 35.51
N GLY A 205 50.07 30.23 34.50
CA GLY A 205 50.19 30.93 33.21
C GLY A 205 51.11 30.28 32.19
N GLN A 206 50.81 29.05 31.77
CA GLN A 206 51.36 28.50 30.53
C GLN A 206 50.61 29.07 29.32
N PRO A 207 51.22 30.01 28.55
CA PRO A 207 50.55 30.59 27.39
C PRO A 207 50.26 29.53 26.32
N LEU A 208 51.12 28.52 26.19
CA LEU A 208 50.92 27.41 25.25
C LEU A 208 49.75 26.50 25.63
N ALA A 209 49.64 26.12 26.92
CA ALA A 209 48.53 25.27 27.38
C ALA A 209 47.17 26.00 27.28
N THR A 210 47.13 27.29 27.60
CA THR A 210 45.92 28.11 27.46
C THR A 210 45.53 28.26 25.99
N PHE A 211 46.50 28.52 25.11
CA PHE A 211 46.28 28.59 23.66
C PHE A 211 45.75 27.26 23.11
N LEU A 212 46.38 26.14 23.45
CA LEU A 212 45.93 24.80 23.05
C LEU A 212 44.50 24.52 23.52
N ALA A 213 44.17 24.86 24.76
CA ALA A 213 42.82 24.67 25.29
C ALA A 213 41.77 25.51 24.55
N GLN A 214 42.08 26.78 24.24
CA GLN A 214 41.18 27.67 23.48
C GLN A 214 40.96 27.19 22.04
N GLU A 215 42.03 26.79 21.34
CA GLU A 215 41.95 26.27 19.98
C GLU A 215 41.13 24.97 19.93
N LEU A 216 41.42 24.02 20.81
CA LEU A 216 40.68 22.75 20.90
C LEU A 216 39.22 22.97 21.28
N HIS A 217 38.93 23.86 22.22
CA HIS A 217 37.55 24.22 22.57
C HIS A 217 36.81 24.84 21.37
N GLY A 218 37.46 25.76 20.64
CA GLY A 218 36.91 26.38 19.44
C GLY A 218 36.57 25.38 18.34
N LEU A 219 37.42 24.38 18.10
CA LEU A 219 37.19 23.34 17.08
C LEU A 219 35.92 22.51 17.31
N PHE A 220 35.55 22.27 18.57
CA PHE A 220 34.41 21.42 18.94
C PHE A 220 33.21 22.19 19.51
N THR A 221 33.20 23.53 19.42
CA THR A 221 32.11 24.36 19.96
C THR A 221 30.78 24.09 19.24
N GLU A 222 30.80 24.01 17.89
CA GLU A 222 29.58 23.72 17.10
C GLU A 222 29.06 22.30 17.38
N GLU A 223 29.96 21.31 17.47
CA GLU A 223 29.61 19.93 17.86
C GLU A 223 28.95 19.90 19.25
N GLN A 224 29.55 20.58 20.22
CA GLN A 224 29.04 20.65 21.58
C GLN A 224 27.64 21.27 21.61
N ALA A 225 27.39 22.32 20.81
CA ALA A 225 26.06 22.93 20.69
C ALA A 225 25.04 21.98 20.04
N GLN A 226 25.40 21.27 18.97
CA GLN A 226 24.54 20.28 18.31
C GLN A 226 24.15 19.13 19.24
N LEU A 227 25.13 18.55 19.95
CA LEU A 227 24.89 17.48 20.91
C LEU A 227 24.07 17.98 22.10
N ALA A 228 24.36 19.16 22.65
CA ALA A 228 23.58 19.74 23.73
C ALA A 228 22.12 19.98 23.32
N HIS A 229 21.87 20.48 22.11
CA HIS A 229 20.52 20.67 21.58
C HIS A 229 19.78 19.33 21.48
N LEU A 230 20.42 18.33 20.87
CA LEU A 230 19.85 16.98 20.74
C LEU A 230 19.56 16.31 22.09
N LEU A 231 20.41 16.50 23.09
CA LEU A 231 20.13 15.98 24.43
C LEU A 231 18.99 16.75 25.12
N SER A 232 18.83 18.05 24.85
CA SER A 232 17.78 18.88 25.45
C SER A 232 16.39 18.65 24.89
N THR A 233 16.27 18.36 23.60
CA THR A 233 14.97 18.05 22.97
C THR A 233 14.38 16.75 23.50
N HIS A 234 15.23 15.80 23.92
CA HIS A 234 14.81 14.48 24.39
C HIS A 234 14.84 14.31 25.92
N ASN A 235 15.48 15.21 26.67
CA ASN A 235 15.59 15.12 28.12
C ASN A 235 15.22 16.46 28.79
N THR A 236 14.22 16.44 29.68
CA THR A 236 13.65 17.64 30.33
C THR A 236 14.59 18.31 31.34
N ASN A 237 15.76 17.74 31.63
CA ASN A 237 16.64 18.16 32.73
C ASN A 237 17.96 18.84 32.30
N SER A 238 18.19 19.10 31.01
CA SER A 238 19.41 19.79 30.56
C SER A 238 19.22 21.31 30.46
N LYS A 239 20.29 22.07 30.72
CA LYS A 239 20.29 23.53 30.59
C LYS A 239 20.02 23.91 29.13
N SER A 240 19.02 24.76 28.91
CA SER A 240 18.65 25.28 27.60
C SER A 240 19.78 26.13 27.01
N LEU A 241 20.15 25.84 25.76
CA LEU A 241 21.01 26.70 24.93
C LEU A 241 20.41 28.09 24.75
N SER A 242 21.20 29.04 24.25
CA SER A 242 20.67 30.35 23.86
C SER A 242 19.54 30.17 22.81
N PRO A 243 18.48 31.01 22.85
CA PRO A 243 17.36 30.88 21.93
C PRO A 243 17.76 31.12 20.46
N GLU A 244 18.77 31.96 20.20
CA GLU A 244 19.29 32.21 18.86
C GLU A 244 20.00 30.99 18.28
N THR A 245 20.90 30.36 19.05
CA THR A 245 21.60 29.14 18.65
C THR A 245 20.62 27.97 18.45
N SER A 246 19.58 27.88 19.27
CA SER A 246 18.55 26.85 19.13
C SER A 246 17.74 27.01 17.84
N ALA A 247 17.34 28.24 17.50
CA ALA A 247 16.61 28.52 16.27
C ALA A 247 17.44 28.23 15.00
N GLU A 248 18.74 28.53 15.04
CA GLU A 248 19.66 28.23 13.94
C GLU A 248 19.83 26.71 13.72
N LEU A 249 19.97 25.95 14.82
CA LEU A 249 20.06 24.49 14.79
C LEU A 249 18.74 23.84 14.35
N GLU A 250 17.58 24.35 14.76
CA GLU A 250 16.27 23.87 14.30
C GLU A 250 16.09 24.11 12.80
N HIS A 251 16.47 25.28 12.31
CA HIS A 251 16.42 25.60 10.88
C HIS A 251 17.40 24.74 10.06
N GLN A 252 18.58 24.43 10.61
CA GLN A 252 19.50 23.48 10.00
C GLN A 252 18.88 22.08 9.96
N SER A 253 18.34 21.59 11.08
CA SER A 253 17.70 20.28 11.17
C SER A 253 16.54 20.12 10.17
N ALA A 254 15.70 21.15 10.01
CA ALA A 254 14.59 21.15 9.06
C ALA A 254 15.03 20.97 7.59
N LYS A 255 16.25 21.40 7.24
CA LYS A 255 16.82 21.23 5.89
C LYS A 255 17.43 19.85 5.66
N THR A 256 17.87 19.18 6.73
CA THR A 256 18.61 17.92 6.63
C THR A 256 17.71 16.73 6.32
N LEU A 257 18.27 15.77 5.61
CA LEU A 257 17.64 14.47 5.37
C LEU A 257 17.55 13.68 6.67
N LYS A 258 16.43 12.98 6.85
CA LYS A 258 16.31 11.93 7.85
C LYS A 258 17.33 10.84 7.57
N TYR A 259 17.93 10.31 8.63
CA TYR A 259 18.94 9.27 8.51
C TYR A 259 18.37 8.02 7.83
N ALA A 260 19.13 7.44 6.91
CA ALA A 260 18.90 6.12 6.34
C ALA A 260 20.24 5.37 6.18
N PRO A 261 20.24 4.03 6.31
CA PRO A 261 21.45 3.23 6.14
C PRO A 261 21.96 3.24 4.69
N SER A 262 21.04 3.41 3.72
CA SER A 262 21.33 3.51 2.29
C SER A 262 20.53 4.67 1.69
N TYR A 263 21.17 5.44 0.81
CA TYR A 263 20.53 6.49 0.00
C TYR A 263 20.68 6.20 -1.49
N HIS A 264 19.63 6.53 -2.24
CA HIS A 264 19.65 6.50 -3.71
C HIS A 264 19.88 7.92 -4.22
N LEU A 265 20.99 8.18 -4.91
CA LEU A 265 21.28 9.48 -5.52
C LEU A 265 20.91 9.44 -7.00
N THR A 266 20.00 10.30 -7.44
CA THR A 266 19.57 10.34 -8.84
C THR A 266 20.05 11.62 -9.51
N PHE A 267 20.89 11.51 -10.54
CA PHE A 267 21.37 12.63 -11.35
C PHE A 267 20.59 12.71 -12.65
N SER A 268 19.87 13.81 -12.86
CA SER A 268 18.99 13.99 -14.01
C SER A 268 19.44 15.15 -14.88
N LEU A 269 19.68 14.91 -16.18
CA LEU A 269 19.94 15.95 -17.17
C LEU A 269 18.65 16.34 -17.88
N PHE A 270 18.19 17.57 -17.67
CA PHE A 270 16.96 18.10 -18.25
C PHE A 270 17.28 19.17 -19.30
N SER A 271 16.74 19.00 -20.50
CA SER A 271 16.81 19.99 -21.58
C SER A 271 15.43 20.21 -22.20
N PRO A 272 15.01 21.45 -22.48
CA PRO A 272 13.77 21.74 -23.20
C PRO A 272 13.86 21.40 -24.71
N SER A 273 15.05 21.09 -25.23
CA SER A 273 15.27 20.76 -26.63
C SER A 273 15.77 19.32 -26.80
N TYR A 274 16.14 18.93 -28.03
CA TYR A 274 16.74 17.63 -28.33
C TYR A 274 18.21 17.52 -27.88
N ALA A 275 18.84 18.60 -27.42
CA ALA A 275 20.24 18.66 -27.03
C ALA A 275 20.43 19.43 -25.70
N PRO A 276 21.38 19.04 -24.82
CA PRO A 276 22.22 17.84 -24.93
C PRO A 276 21.42 16.55 -24.69
N SER A 277 21.66 15.53 -25.51
CA SER A 277 21.06 14.20 -25.38
C SER A 277 21.97 13.19 -24.70
N ALA A 278 23.24 13.55 -24.50
CA ALA A 278 24.23 12.74 -23.79
C ALA A 278 25.10 13.60 -22.88
N TRP A 279 25.78 12.95 -21.95
CA TRP A 279 26.70 13.57 -20.99
C TRP A 279 27.67 12.52 -20.44
N ASP A 280 28.92 12.92 -20.22
CA ASP A 280 29.96 12.09 -19.59
C ASP A 280 29.83 12.14 -18.05
N ILE A 281 28.66 11.70 -17.57
CA ILE A 281 28.31 11.77 -16.14
C ILE A 281 29.10 10.75 -15.32
N GLU A 282 29.44 9.58 -15.88
CA GLU A 282 30.18 8.53 -15.17
C GLU A 282 31.58 9.02 -14.77
N THR A 283 32.32 9.62 -15.72
CA THR A 283 33.64 10.21 -15.44
C THR A 283 33.53 11.37 -14.47
N ALA A 284 32.52 12.23 -14.61
CA ALA A 284 32.30 13.36 -13.71
C ALA A 284 32.00 12.91 -12.26
N LEU A 285 31.14 11.91 -12.08
CA LEU A 285 30.84 11.34 -10.76
C LEU A 285 32.09 10.72 -10.14
N ARG A 286 32.85 9.94 -10.92
CA ARG A 286 34.07 9.28 -10.44
C ARG A 286 35.15 10.27 -10.00
N THR A 287 35.31 11.38 -10.72
CA THR A 287 36.32 12.39 -10.41
C THR A 287 35.92 13.32 -9.28
N TYR A 288 34.67 13.81 -9.27
CA TYR A 288 34.26 14.91 -8.39
C TYR A 288 33.42 14.48 -7.18
N LEU A 289 32.63 13.41 -7.29
CA LEU A 289 31.65 13.05 -6.26
C LEU A 289 32.05 11.79 -5.47
N ASN A 290 32.58 10.75 -6.13
CA ASN A 290 32.94 9.49 -5.47
C ASN A 290 33.91 9.67 -4.28
N PRO A 291 34.95 10.53 -4.32
CA PRO A 291 35.81 10.75 -3.16
C PRO A 291 35.04 11.25 -1.92
N LEU A 292 34.00 12.06 -2.15
CA LEU A 292 33.12 12.54 -1.09
C LEU A 292 32.19 11.40 -0.59
N LEU A 293 31.58 10.63 -1.48
CA LEU A 293 30.73 9.50 -1.11
C LEU A 293 31.49 8.42 -0.33
N GLU A 294 32.72 8.13 -0.72
CA GLU A 294 33.60 7.20 0.00
C GLU A 294 33.90 7.69 1.42
N SER A 295 34.06 9.00 1.62
CA SER A 295 34.24 9.59 2.95
C SER A 295 33.02 9.41 3.87
N PHE A 296 31.82 9.24 3.29
CA PHE A 296 30.57 8.98 4.02
C PHE A 296 30.28 7.50 4.26
N SER A 297 31.09 6.58 3.71
CA SER A 297 30.85 5.13 3.80
C SER A 297 30.75 4.60 5.23
N SER A 298 31.37 5.28 6.21
CA SER A 298 31.21 4.94 7.62
C SER A 298 29.82 5.26 8.16
N ILE A 299 29.09 6.20 7.55
CA ILE A 299 27.78 6.74 7.99
C ILE A 299 26.61 6.09 7.22
N SER A 300 26.69 6.08 5.90
CA SER A 300 25.62 5.57 5.02
C SER A 300 26.20 5.04 3.72
N ASN A 301 25.50 4.09 3.11
CA ASN A 301 25.81 3.60 1.77
C ASN A 301 25.08 4.43 0.71
N PHE A 302 25.65 4.48 -0.48
CA PHE A 302 25.09 5.23 -1.60
C PHE A 302 25.01 4.35 -2.83
N THR A 303 23.92 4.51 -3.57
CA THR A 303 23.78 4.01 -4.94
C THR A 303 23.47 5.20 -5.83
N VAL A 304 23.88 5.14 -7.09
CA VAL A 304 23.77 6.26 -8.02
C VAL A 304 23.05 5.82 -9.27
N ASP A 305 21.96 6.52 -9.59
CA ASP A 305 21.21 6.38 -10.83
C ASP A 305 21.36 7.66 -11.65
N THR A 306 21.34 7.52 -12.98
CA THR A 306 21.41 8.67 -13.88
C THR A 306 20.30 8.60 -14.91
N GLN A 307 19.76 9.74 -15.31
CA GLN A 307 18.73 9.83 -16.34
C GLN A 307 18.89 11.08 -17.20
N VAL A 308 18.38 11.02 -18.43
CA VAL A 308 18.34 12.16 -19.37
C VAL A 308 16.89 12.35 -19.79
N GLN A 309 16.35 13.54 -19.58
CA GLN A 309 15.02 13.94 -20.02
C GLN A 309 15.13 15.06 -21.06
N LEU A 310 14.69 14.74 -22.27
CA LEU A 310 14.57 15.71 -23.36
C LEU A 310 13.16 16.30 -23.38
N TYR A 311 13.05 17.49 -23.97
CA TYR A 311 11.82 18.28 -24.02
C TYR A 311 11.21 18.55 -22.64
N ALA A 312 12.07 18.70 -21.63
CA ALA A 312 11.71 19.07 -20.26
C ALA A 312 11.35 20.56 -20.21
N THR A 313 10.07 20.87 -20.48
CA THR A 313 9.56 22.25 -20.39
C THR A 313 9.13 22.60 -18.97
N PHE A 314 9.05 23.89 -18.66
CA PHE A 314 8.57 24.38 -17.37
C PHE A 314 7.08 24.05 -17.18
N SER A 315 6.70 23.67 -15.95
CA SER A 315 5.30 23.40 -15.62
C SER A 315 4.39 24.58 -16.02
N PRO A 316 3.20 24.32 -16.59
CA PRO A 316 2.21 25.38 -16.84
C PRO A 316 1.76 26.13 -15.58
N SER A 317 2.01 25.54 -14.40
CA SER A 317 1.64 26.10 -13.09
C SER A 317 2.65 27.11 -12.53
N ILE A 318 3.85 27.21 -13.11
CA ILE A 318 4.84 28.24 -12.74
C ILE A 318 4.88 29.35 -13.79
N ARG A 319 5.26 30.55 -13.37
CA ARG A 319 5.49 31.65 -14.32
C ARG A 319 6.68 31.30 -15.21
N GLN A 320 6.53 31.55 -16.51
CA GLN A 320 7.61 31.37 -17.47
C GLN A 320 8.77 32.35 -17.16
N PRO A 321 10.01 32.02 -17.53
CA PRO A 321 11.15 32.92 -17.34
C PRO A 321 10.87 34.31 -17.91
N GLU A 322 11.18 35.36 -17.15
CA GLU A 322 11.02 36.75 -17.58
C GLU A 322 12.39 37.32 -17.96
N TYR A 323 12.49 37.99 -19.12
CA TYR A 323 13.72 38.69 -19.50
C TYR A 323 13.87 39.96 -18.67
N ASP A 324 14.99 40.07 -17.95
CA ASP A 324 15.30 41.23 -17.13
C ASP A 324 16.35 42.11 -17.86
N GLU A 325 15.92 43.30 -18.27
CA GLU A 325 16.73 44.25 -19.05
C GLU A 325 17.96 44.76 -18.28
N ASP A 326 17.89 44.83 -16.94
CA ASP A 326 18.99 45.32 -16.11
C ASP A 326 20.11 44.27 -16.00
N LEU A 327 19.73 43.00 -15.87
CA LEU A 327 20.65 41.87 -15.76
C LEU A 327 21.08 41.29 -17.12
N LYS A 328 20.40 41.69 -18.21
CA LYS A 328 20.55 41.11 -19.56
C LYS A 328 20.45 39.58 -19.57
N ALA A 329 19.58 39.05 -18.74
CA ALA A 329 19.43 37.62 -18.50
C ALA A 329 17.96 37.26 -18.32
N TRP A 330 17.62 36.00 -18.62
CA TRP A 330 16.33 35.44 -18.25
C TRP A 330 16.33 35.12 -16.77
N THR A 331 15.22 35.40 -16.08
CA THR A 331 15.15 35.27 -14.62
C THR A 331 13.99 34.40 -14.16
N LEU A 332 14.26 33.56 -13.16
CA LEU A 332 13.28 32.84 -12.35
C LEU A 332 13.13 33.51 -11.00
N ARG A 333 11.90 33.59 -10.47
CA ARG A 333 11.65 34.14 -9.13
C ARG A 333 11.78 33.06 -8.08
N ARG A 334 12.22 33.44 -6.87
CA ARG A 334 12.37 32.51 -5.73
C ARG A 334 11.09 31.77 -5.37
N GLU A 335 9.94 32.44 -5.50
CA GLU A 335 8.62 31.87 -5.21
C GLU A 335 8.26 30.68 -6.12
N ASP A 336 8.77 30.68 -7.35
CA ASP A 336 8.45 29.67 -8.37
C ASP A 336 9.43 28.47 -8.34
N LEU A 337 10.53 28.54 -7.59
CA LEU A 337 11.59 27.50 -7.56
C LEU A 337 11.11 26.16 -6.98
N SER A 338 10.14 26.18 -6.08
CA SER A 338 9.54 24.96 -5.54
C SER A 338 8.63 24.26 -6.56
N GLY A 339 7.95 25.04 -7.41
CA GLY A 339 7.11 24.55 -8.50
C GLY A 339 7.89 23.99 -9.69
N PHE A 340 9.19 24.32 -9.81
CA PHE A 340 10.10 23.75 -10.81
C PHE A 340 10.15 22.21 -10.74
N ILE A 341 10.09 21.63 -9.54
CA ILE A 341 10.13 20.18 -9.32
C ILE A 341 8.76 19.53 -9.53
N ASN A 342 7.68 20.30 -9.40
CA ASN A 342 6.31 19.81 -9.41
C ASN A 342 5.68 19.79 -10.82
N ALA A 343 6.51 19.81 -11.87
CA ALA A 343 6.03 19.50 -13.20
C ALA A 343 5.59 18.03 -13.19
N ALA A 344 4.27 17.79 -13.17
CA ALA A 344 3.63 16.48 -13.35
C ALA A 344 4.04 15.74 -14.64
N GLU A 345 4.96 16.32 -15.42
CA GLU A 345 5.50 15.84 -16.70
C GLU A 345 6.94 15.31 -16.61
N TRP A 346 7.64 15.48 -15.48
CA TRP A 346 9.00 14.93 -15.35
C TRP A 346 8.95 13.58 -14.66
N PRO A 347 9.03 12.45 -15.40
CA PRO A 347 9.10 11.13 -14.80
C PRO A 347 10.45 11.00 -14.09
N LEU A 348 10.51 11.44 -12.83
CA LEU A 348 11.61 11.10 -11.95
C LEU A 348 11.49 9.61 -11.68
N SER A 349 12.32 8.79 -12.33
CA SER A 349 12.28 7.34 -12.19
C SER A 349 12.48 6.98 -10.71
N PRO A 350 11.47 6.41 -10.02
CA PRO A 350 11.67 5.97 -8.64
C PRO A 350 12.66 4.80 -8.68
N SER A 351 13.74 4.94 -7.92
CA SER A 351 14.79 3.92 -7.81
C SER A 351 14.23 2.60 -7.31
N ILE A 352 14.66 1.48 -7.92
CA ILE A 352 14.39 0.12 -7.48
C ILE A 352 15.40 -0.20 -6.36
N GLY A 353 15.10 0.13 -5.10
CA GLY A 353 16.00 -0.18 -3.98
C GLY A 353 15.45 0.17 -2.58
N GLU A 354 16.15 -0.30 -1.55
CA GLU A 354 15.82 -0.04 -0.14
C GLU A 354 16.48 1.26 0.34
N GLY A 355 15.75 2.40 0.28
CA GLY A 355 16.21 3.67 0.84
C GLY A 355 15.50 4.91 0.25
N PRO A 356 15.59 6.08 0.90
CA PRO A 356 15.08 7.33 0.35
C PRO A 356 15.93 7.83 -0.82
N THR A 357 15.28 8.43 -1.82
CA THR A 357 15.91 8.99 -3.01
C THR A 357 16.23 10.49 -2.82
N VAL A 358 17.42 10.91 -3.22
CA VAL A 358 17.91 12.29 -3.23
C VAL A 358 18.15 12.70 -4.68
N ASN A 359 17.51 13.78 -5.12
CA ASN A 359 17.47 14.16 -6.54
C ASN A 359 18.39 15.34 -6.84
N PHE A 360 19.27 15.18 -7.83
CA PHE A 360 20.11 16.24 -8.37
C PHE A 360 19.76 16.50 -9.83
N ILE A 361 19.19 17.67 -10.12
CA ILE A 361 18.80 18.05 -11.48
C ILE A 361 19.82 19.03 -12.05
N LEU A 362 20.35 18.67 -13.21
CA LEU A 362 21.10 19.56 -14.09
C LEU A 362 20.16 20.04 -15.21
N TYR A 363 19.80 21.32 -15.17
CA TYR A 363 18.96 21.93 -16.20
C TYR A 363 19.82 22.74 -17.18
N VAL A 364 19.71 22.42 -18.47
CA VAL A 364 20.36 23.18 -19.55
C VAL A 364 19.27 23.97 -20.27
N PRO A 365 19.20 25.31 -20.14
CA PRO A 365 18.19 26.11 -20.79
C PRO A 365 18.38 26.12 -22.31
N ASP A 366 17.32 26.44 -23.04
CA ASP A 366 17.40 26.70 -24.48
C ASP A 366 18.32 27.91 -24.76
N GLN A 367 18.98 27.93 -25.92
CA GLN A 367 19.88 29.02 -26.30
C GLN A 367 19.15 30.38 -26.36
N THR A 368 17.86 30.39 -26.69
CA THR A 368 17.01 31.59 -26.69
C THR A 368 16.72 32.12 -25.29
N GLN A 369 16.80 31.26 -24.28
CA GLN A 369 16.55 31.55 -22.87
C GLN A 369 17.82 31.51 -22.01
N SER A 370 18.99 31.56 -22.63
CA SER A 370 20.29 31.56 -21.98
C SER A 370 20.92 32.97 -22.04
N PRO A 371 21.52 33.49 -20.96
CA PRO A 371 21.65 32.87 -19.64
C PRO A 371 20.35 32.96 -18.81
N LEU A 372 20.06 31.88 -18.07
CA LEU A 372 18.97 31.80 -17.11
C LEU A 372 19.52 31.85 -15.68
N LEU A 373 18.97 32.75 -14.85
CA LEU A 373 19.40 33.01 -13.47
C LEU A 373 18.21 33.13 -12.51
N VAL A 374 18.48 33.04 -11.21
CA VAL A 374 17.49 33.33 -10.16
C VAL A 374 17.53 34.82 -9.81
N LYS A 375 16.39 35.51 -9.90
CA LYS A 375 16.29 36.98 -9.87
C LYS A 375 16.87 37.61 -8.61
N GLU A 376 16.59 37.03 -7.44
CA GLU A 376 16.88 37.66 -6.15
C GLU A 376 18.34 37.53 -5.70
N ASN A 377 19.10 36.57 -6.23
CA ASN A 377 20.48 36.32 -5.86
C ASN A 377 21.45 36.24 -7.06
N SER A 378 20.94 36.42 -8.28
CA SER A 378 21.66 36.21 -9.54
C SER A 378 22.38 34.85 -9.61
N GLY A 379 21.89 33.87 -8.86
CA GLY A 379 22.47 32.54 -8.75
C GLY A 379 21.96 31.60 -9.83
N ASN A 380 22.69 30.51 -10.05
CA ASN A 380 22.33 29.45 -11.00
C ASN A 380 22.02 28.10 -10.31
N SER A 381 21.82 28.09 -8.99
CA SER A 381 21.46 26.87 -8.27
C SER A 381 20.68 27.15 -6.99
N TRP A 382 19.89 26.16 -6.58
CA TRP A 382 19.17 26.17 -5.31
C TRP A 382 19.02 24.75 -4.78
N MET A 383 18.73 24.65 -3.50
CA MET A 383 18.46 23.39 -2.80
C MET A 383 16.99 23.35 -2.40
N VAL A 384 16.39 22.17 -2.51
CA VAL A 384 15.06 21.91 -1.96
C VAL A 384 15.21 21.05 -0.71
N PRO A 385 14.82 21.57 0.47
CA PRO A 385 14.96 20.88 1.76
C PRO A 385 14.42 19.44 1.70
N GLN A 386 15.16 18.50 2.30
CA GLN A 386 14.79 17.09 2.39
C GLN A 386 14.55 16.37 1.04
N TRP A 387 14.92 16.98 -0.08
CA TRP A 387 14.66 16.43 -1.42
C TRP A 387 15.91 16.34 -2.29
N GLY A 388 16.71 17.41 -2.36
CA GLY A 388 17.84 17.45 -3.28
C GLY A 388 18.19 18.86 -3.75
N GLY A 389 18.74 18.97 -4.96
CA GLY A 389 19.23 20.22 -5.50
C GLY A 389 19.12 20.35 -7.01
N VAL A 390 19.08 21.61 -7.47
CA VAL A 390 19.00 21.95 -8.89
C VAL A 390 20.14 22.90 -9.26
N HIS A 391 20.75 22.66 -10.41
CA HIS A 391 21.78 23.51 -11.00
C HIS A 391 21.44 23.83 -12.46
N ILE A 392 21.50 25.11 -12.83
CA ILE A 392 21.32 25.62 -14.18
C ILE A 392 22.70 25.79 -14.81
N LEU A 393 22.95 25.04 -15.89
CA LEU A 393 24.18 25.11 -16.66
C LEU A 393 23.99 25.96 -17.91
N ASN A 394 24.39 27.23 -17.83
CA ASN A 394 24.35 28.16 -18.95
C ASN A 394 25.56 27.92 -19.88
N LEU A 395 25.33 27.26 -21.01
CA LEU A 395 26.36 27.01 -22.02
C LEU A 395 26.57 28.26 -22.88
N GLN A 396 27.81 28.72 -23.00
CA GLN A 396 28.19 29.87 -23.83
C GLN A 396 28.84 29.40 -25.13
N GLY A 397 28.24 29.73 -26.28
CA GLY A 397 28.84 29.46 -27.59
C GLY A 397 27.99 29.96 -28.75
N GLU A 398 28.64 30.54 -29.77
CA GLU A 398 27.99 30.99 -31.03
C GLU A 398 27.49 29.80 -31.88
N SER A 399 27.98 28.58 -31.62
CA SER A 399 27.75 27.37 -32.43
C SER A 399 26.59 26.47 -31.95
N GLY A 400 25.73 26.95 -31.03
CA GLY A 400 24.59 26.20 -30.51
C GLY A 400 24.92 25.23 -29.37
N THR A 401 23.88 24.62 -28.79
CA THR A 401 23.99 23.67 -27.68
C THR A 401 24.67 22.37 -28.16
N PRO A 402 25.80 21.94 -27.56
CA PRO A 402 26.46 20.70 -27.94
C PRO A 402 25.55 19.49 -27.71
N PRO A 403 25.63 18.44 -28.55
CA PRO A 403 24.82 17.24 -28.38
C PRO A 403 25.20 16.43 -27.15
N ALA A 404 26.45 16.52 -26.69
CA ALA A 404 26.95 15.85 -25.50
C ALA A 404 27.76 16.79 -24.59
N LEU A 405 27.60 16.67 -23.28
CA LEU A 405 28.37 17.40 -22.27
C LEU A 405 29.62 16.62 -21.83
N THR A 406 30.78 17.27 -21.76
CA THR A 406 32.02 16.67 -21.25
C THR A 406 32.09 16.73 -19.72
N ALA A 407 32.93 15.89 -19.11
CA ALA A 407 33.14 15.88 -17.66
C ALA A 407 33.64 17.23 -17.12
N GLU A 408 34.44 17.99 -17.89
CA GLU A 408 34.90 19.33 -17.51
C GLU A 408 33.75 20.34 -17.50
N ALA A 409 32.82 20.25 -18.46
CA ALA A 409 31.64 21.11 -18.50
C ALA A 409 30.68 20.85 -17.32
N LEU A 410 30.69 19.63 -16.78
CA LEU A 410 29.89 19.23 -15.61
C LEU A 410 30.54 19.64 -14.27
N ALA A 411 31.81 20.02 -14.23
CA ALA A 411 32.54 20.31 -12.99
C ALA A 411 31.85 21.35 -12.09
N PRO A 412 31.33 22.50 -12.58
CA PRO A 412 30.63 23.48 -11.74
C PRO A 412 29.37 22.91 -11.09
N ALA A 413 28.62 22.09 -11.83
CA ALA A 413 27.42 21.42 -11.31
C ALA A 413 27.80 20.38 -10.23
N MET A 414 28.84 19.59 -10.46
CA MET A 414 29.31 18.58 -9.50
C MET A 414 29.80 19.21 -8.19
N HIS A 415 30.53 20.34 -8.24
CA HIS A 415 30.92 21.08 -7.04
C HIS A 415 29.70 21.61 -6.28
N THR A 416 28.70 22.11 -6.99
CA THR A 416 27.44 22.57 -6.40
C THR A 416 26.72 21.44 -5.70
N PHE A 417 26.54 20.29 -6.39
CA PHE A 417 25.88 19.11 -5.83
C PHE A 417 26.64 18.54 -4.64
N SER A 418 27.97 18.55 -4.65
CA SER A 418 28.80 18.13 -3.51
C SER A 418 28.55 19.00 -2.26
N ASN A 419 28.52 20.33 -2.42
CA ASN A 419 28.22 21.25 -1.32
C ASN A 419 26.79 21.09 -0.81
N GLN A 420 25.84 20.91 -1.74
CA GLN A 420 24.44 20.66 -1.39
C GLN A 420 24.27 19.34 -0.65
N LEU A 421 24.96 18.28 -1.06
CA LEU A 421 24.96 16.98 -0.39
C LEU A 421 25.48 17.10 1.05
N VAL A 422 26.61 17.79 1.26
CA VAL A 422 27.17 18.04 2.60
C VAL A 422 26.15 18.76 3.51
N SER A 423 25.45 19.76 2.98
CA SER A 423 24.43 20.48 3.74
C SER A 423 23.14 19.67 3.97
N LEU A 424 22.69 18.86 3.01
CA LEU A 424 21.54 17.97 3.16
C LEU A 424 21.80 16.86 4.19
N PHE A 425 23.04 16.42 4.35
CA PHE A 425 23.40 15.40 5.33
C PHE A 425 23.60 15.96 6.75
N GLY A 426 23.67 17.29 6.88
CA GLY A 426 23.71 17.99 8.16
C GLY A 426 25.10 18.12 8.76
N LEU A 427 26.15 18.20 7.93
CA LEU A 427 27.50 18.39 8.46
C LEU A 427 27.60 19.81 9.06
N PRO A 428 28.30 19.97 10.18
CA PRO A 428 28.56 21.29 10.76
C PRO A 428 29.35 22.16 9.78
N ASN A 429 29.28 23.47 9.89
CA ASN A 429 30.03 24.37 8.99
C ASN A 429 31.50 24.50 9.41
N THR A 430 31.77 24.28 10.71
CA THR A 430 33.10 24.30 11.30
C THR A 430 33.42 22.97 12.00
N PRO A 431 34.70 22.57 12.08
CA PRO A 431 35.89 23.21 11.53
C PRO A 431 36.09 22.91 10.03
N ALA A 432 37.04 23.56 9.37
CA ALA A 432 37.28 23.42 7.92
C ALA A 432 37.67 22.00 7.47
N SER A 433 38.16 21.15 8.38
CA SER A 433 38.58 19.78 8.09
C SER A 433 37.37 18.86 7.87
N LEU A 434 37.22 18.33 6.65
CA LEU A 434 36.09 17.45 6.30
C LEU A 434 36.04 16.17 7.17
N PRO A 435 37.16 15.46 7.42
CA PRO A 435 37.15 14.30 8.31
C PRO A 435 36.61 14.58 9.73
N LEU A 436 36.91 15.75 10.30
CA LEU A 436 36.38 16.14 11.61
C LEU A 436 34.87 16.39 11.58
N ARG A 437 34.38 17.03 10.52
CA ARG A 437 32.94 17.27 10.32
C ARG A 437 32.17 15.96 10.15
N ILE A 438 32.73 14.98 9.42
CA ILE A 438 32.15 13.64 9.27
C ILE A 438 32.15 12.89 10.62
N SER A 439 33.27 12.94 11.35
CA SER A 439 33.36 12.32 12.67
C SER A 439 32.38 12.94 13.68
N THR A 440 32.13 14.25 13.58
CA THR A 440 31.08 14.93 14.34
C THR A 440 29.70 14.36 14.00
N LEU A 441 29.40 14.22 12.71
CA LEU A 441 28.15 13.66 12.25
C LEU A 441 27.94 12.22 12.72
N GLU A 442 28.98 11.38 12.74
CA GLU A 442 28.90 10.01 13.29
C GLU A 442 28.39 10.01 14.74
N ARG A 443 28.92 10.90 15.58
CA ARG A 443 28.53 11.01 17.00
C ARG A 443 27.10 11.51 17.16
N VAL A 444 26.74 12.57 16.43
CA VAL A 444 25.39 13.12 16.43
C VAL A 444 24.37 12.07 15.96
N ARG A 445 24.68 11.31 14.89
CA ARG A 445 23.80 10.24 14.37
C ARG A 445 23.71 9.06 15.33
N ALA A 446 24.79 8.64 15.96
CA ALA A 446 24.77 7.56 16.96
C ALA A 446 23.83 7.93 18.12
N ALA A 447 23.93 9.15 18.63
CA ALA A 447 23.04 9.65 19.68
C ALA A 447 21.58 9.72 19.21
N SER A 448 21.34 10.32 18.04
CA SER A 448 20.01 10.45 17.46
C SER A 448 19.31 9.10 17.27
N LEU A 449 20.02 8.08 16.79
CA LEU A 449 19.46 6.74 16.55
C LEU A 449 19.15 6.01 17.85
N ILE A 450 20.00 6.16 18.88
CA ILE A 450 19.71 5.60 20.21
C ILE A 450 18.40 6.18 20.77
N TYR A 451 18.19 7.50 20.62
CA TYR A 451 16.95 8.14 21.07
C TYR A 451 15.74 7.71 20.23
N SER A 452 15.88 7.67 18.91
CA SER A 452 14.81 7.22 18.00
C SER A 452 14.35 5.79 18.33
N ALA A 453 15.30 4.85 18.43
CA ALA A 453 15.01 3.45 18.73
C ALA A 453 14.39 3.27 20.12
N SER A 454 14.90 4.01 21.12
CA SER A 454 14.36 3.99 22.49
C SER A 454 12.93 4.54 22.53
N SER A 455 12.65 5.62 21.79
CA SER A 455 11.32 6.21 21.66
C SER A 455 10.35 5.24 20.98
N THR A 456 10.79 4.58 19.89
CA THR A 456 10.00 3.57 19.17
C THR A 456 9.67 2.36 20.05
N LEU A 457 10.61 1.89 20.88
CA LEU A 457 10.34 0.89 21.91
C LEU A 457 9.32 1.37 22.94
N GLY A 458 9.43 2.62 23.40
CA GLY A 458 8.45 3.22 24.31
C GLY A 458 7.04 3.26 23.71
N ALA A 459 6.94 3.66 22.44
CA ALA A 459 5.67 3.65 21.71
C ALA A 459 5.10 2.23 21.59
N LEU A 460 5.93 1.24 21.27
CA LEU A 460 5.53 -0.17 21.24
C LEU A 460 5.01 -0.65 22.61
N ALA A 461 5.68 -0.30 23.70
CA ALA A 461 5.23 -0.62 25.06
C ALA A 461 3.89 0.04 25.40
N GLN A 462 3.67 1.29 24.97
CA GLN A 462 2.40 1.98 25.15
C GLN A 462 1.27 1.31 24.36
N VAL A 463 1.52 0.93 23.11
CA VAL A 463 0.57 0.20 22.26
C VAL A 463 0.22 -1.14 22.89
N TYR A 464 1.21 -1.91 23.35
CA TYR A 464 1.00 -3.20 24.03
C TYR A 464 0.10 -3.08 25.27
N ARG A 465 0.26 -2.00 26.07
CA ARG A 465 -0.55 -1.76 27.27
C ARG A 465 -1.96 -1.27 26.94
N LYS A 466 -2.10 -0.37 25.97
CA LYS A 466 -3.39 0.26 25.63
C LYS A 466 -4.31 -0.65 24.81
N LEU A 467 -3.75 -1.60 24.05
CA LEU A 467 -4.49 -2.45 23.13
C LEU A 467 -4.33 -3.94 23.52
N PRO A 468 -5.03 -4.41 24.57
CA PRO A 468 -4.86 -5.77 25.07
C PRO A 468 -5.38 -6.86 24.10
N SER A 469 -6.17 -6.47 23.10
CA SER A 469 -6.77 -7.34 22.09
C SER A 469 -5.92 -7.50 20.83
N ILE A 470 -4.72 -6.91 20.76
CA ILE A 470 -3.81 -7.09 19.63
C ILE A 470 -2.94 -8.34 19.86
N PRO A 471 -2.86 -9.27 18.88
CA PRO A 471 -1.93 -10.38 18.95
C PRO A 471 -0.50 -9.87 18.83
N VAL A 472 0.38 -10.41 19.67
CA VAL A 472 1.80 -10.07 19.67
C VAL A 472 2.56 -11.34 19.33
N PRO A 473 3.06 -11.48 18.10
CA PRO A 473 3.83 -12.65 17.70
C PRO A 473 5.22 -12.68 18.36
N ASP A 474 5.83 -13.86 18.41
CA ASP A 474 7.15 -14.06 19.03
C ASP A 474 8.27 -13.28 18.33
N ASN A 475 8.14 -13.00 17.03
CA ASN A 475 9.14 -12.22 16.29
C ASN A 475 9.20 -10.74 16.73
N VAL A 476 8.10 -10.18 17.24
CA VAL A 476 8.07 -8.84 17.83
C VAL A 476 8.80 -8.85 19.16
N ALA A 477 8.56 -9.86 19.99
CA ALA A 477 9.29 -10.02 21.25
C ALA A 477 10.80 -10.21 21.01
N GLN A 478 11.19 -11.05 20.05
CA GLN A 478 12.60 -11.23 19.67
C GLN A 478 13.22 -9.93 19.17
N SER A 479 12.50 -9.16 18.34
CA SER A 479 12.97 -7.87 17.82
C SER A 479 13.11 -6.82 18.93
N ALA A 480 12.19 -6.78 19.89
CA ALA A 480 12.30 -5.91 21.07
C ALA A 480 13.53 -6.25 21.93
N HIS A 481 13.79 -7.53 22.21
CA HIS A 481 14.99 -7.97 22.94
C HIS A 481 16.28 -7.63 22.18
N ARG A 482 16.31 -7.85 20.86
CA ARG A 482 17.47 -7.47 20.02
C ARG A 482 17.72 -5.98 20.04
N THR A 483 16.65 -5.18 19.99
CA THR A 483 16.75 -3.72 20.10
C THR A 483 17.41 -3.32 21.40
N ILE A 484 16.93 -3.85 22.54
CA ILE A 484 17.51 -3.56 23.87
C ILE A 484 18.98 -3.98 23.94
N ALA A 485 19.33 -5.16 23.44
CA ALA A 485 20.72 -5.65 23.45
C ALA A 485 21.66 -4.74 22.64
N HIS A 486 21.22 -4.29 21.46
CA HIS A 486 21.99 -3.35 20.65
C HIS A 486 22.05 -1.95 21.25
N LEU A 487 20.97 -1.46 21.88
CA LEU A 487 20.98 -0.19 22.62
C LEU A 487 21.98 -0.22 23.78
N GLN A 488 22.04 -1.32 24.54
CA GLN A 488 23.01 -1.52 25.62
C GLN A 488 24.44 -1.45 25.09
N GLN A 489 24.73 -2.17 23.99
CA GLN A 489 26.06 -2.16 23.35
C GLN A 489 26.42 -0.79 22.79
N ALA A 490 25.49 -0.13 22.10
CA ALA A 490 25.70 1.21 21.56
C ALA A 490 26.02 2.21 22.68
N CYS A 491 25.29 2.17 23.79
CA CYS A 491 25.54 3.03 24.94
C CYS A 491 26.89 2.74 25.62
N ALA A 492 27.28 1.47 25.72
CA ALA A 492 28.60 1.09 26.26
C ALA A 492 29.74 1.63 25.39
N PHE A 493 29.65 1.44 24.07
CA PHE A 493 30.67 1.94 23.14
C PHE A 493 30.74 3.48 23.08
N LEU A 494 29.62 4.19 23.23
CA LEU A 494 29.63 5.65 23.39
C LEU A 494 30.46 6.07 24.62
N ARG A 495 30.23 5.44 25.77
CA ARG A 495 30.97 5.74 27.02
C ARG A 495 32.46 5.41 26.92
N GLU A 496 32.82 4.43 26.10
CA GLU A 496 34.21 4.05 25.86
C GLU A 496 34.92 5.00 24.86
N GLY A 497 34.17 5.81 24.10
CA GLY A 497 34.71 6.65 23.03
C GLY A 497 34.85 5.93 21.67
N ARG A 498 34.21 4.76 21.51
CA ARG A 498 34.24 3.93 20.30
C ARG A 498 33.04 4.25 19.40
N PHE A 499 33.07 5.43 18.78
CA PHE A 499 31.89 6.01 18.11
C PHE A 499 31.43 5.23 16.86
N GLN A 500 32.34 4.65 16.09
CA GLN A 500 31.98 3.86 14.91
C GLN A 500 31.21 2.59 15.29
N SER A 501 31.69 1.85 16.30
CA SER A 501 30.99 0.67 16.82
C SER A 501 29.67 1.05 17.50
N ALA A 502 29.62 2.19 18.19
CA ALA A 502 28.37 2.70 18.75
C ALA A 502 27.32 2.98 17.67
N LEU A 503 27.74 3.61 16.57
CA LEU A 503 26.87 3.92 15.44
C LEU A 503 26.34 2.66 14.75
N GLU A 504 27.19 1.64 14.55
CA GLU A 504 26.79 0.35 13.97
C GLU A 504 25.68 -0.33 14.79
N HIS A 505 25.85 -0.41 16.12
CA HIS A 505 24.84 -0.97 16.99
C HIS A 505 23.59 -0.09 17.12
N ALA A 506 23.73 1.23 17.08
CA ALA A 506 22.59 2.15 17.07
C ALA A 506 21.71 1.95 15.82
N ARG A 507 22.31 1.72 14.64
CA ARG A 507 21.57 1.38 13.41
C ARG A 507 20.84 0.06 13.54
N ALA A 508 21.52 -0.97 14.04
CA ALA A 508 20.91 -2.29 14.23
C ALA A 508 19.74 -2.23 15.22
N ALA A 509 19.83 -1.39 16.26
CA ALA A 509 18.74 -1.12 17.17
C ALA A 509 17.55 -0.45 16.46
N GLU A 510 17.79 0.61 15.67
CA GLU A 510 16.71 1.30 14.94
C GLU A 510 15.95 0.36 14.01
N VAL A 511 16.67 -0.42 13.19
CA VAL A 511 16.06 -1.38 12.26
C VAL A 511 15.23 -2.45 13.00
N ALA A 512 15.75 -2.95 14.13
CA ALA A 512 15.02 -3.92 14.95
C ALA A 512 13.79 -3.29 15.63
N ALA A 513 13.87 -2.03 16.06
CA ALA A 513 12.78 -1.29 16.69
C ALA A 513 11.64 -1.02 15.71
N GLU A 514 11.96 -0.50 14.51
CA GLU A 514 10.97 -0.25 13.46
C GLU A 514 10.32 -1.55 12.99
N LYS A 515 11.10 -2.61 12.81
CA LYS A 515 10.57 -3.94 12.45
C LYS A 515 9.59 -4.46 13.50
N ALA A 516 9.88 -4.28 14.79
CA ALA A 516 8.97 -4.68 15.87
C ALA A 516 7.68 -3.84 15.87
N PHE A 517 7.79 -2.53 15.65
CA PHE A 517 6.66 -1.60 15.70
C PHE A 517 5.73 -1.70 14.49
N PHE A 518 6.28 -1.86 13.28
CA PHE A 518 5.54 -1.95 12.02
C PHE A 518 5.31 -3.39 11.53
N GLU A 519 5.41 -4.37 12.43
CA GLU A 519 5.15 -5.76 12.09
C GLU A 519 3.73 -5.93 11.52
N ARG A 520 3.62 -6.42 10.28
CA ARG A 520 2.37 -6.47 9.50
C ARG A 520 1.23 -7.21 10.22
N SER A 521 1.56 -8.21 11.03
CA SER A 521 0.57 -8.99 11.79
C SER A 521 -0.06 -8.21 12.95
N MET A 522 0.64 -7.22 13.52
CA MET A 522 0.08 -6.32 14.53
C MET A 522 -0.79 -5.23 13.91
N VAL A 523 -0.44 -4.77 12.70
CA VAL A 523 -1.17 -3.71 11.97
C VAL A 523 -2.40 -4.25 11.23
N GLY A 524 -2.33 -5.47 10.68
CA GLY A 524 -3.39 -6.08 9.87
C GLY A 524 -4.52 -6.76 10.65
N GLN A 525 -4.40 -6.89 11.98
CA GLN A 525 -5.41 -7.57 12.82
C GLN A 525 -6.12 -6.62 13.79
N VAL A 526 -5.96 -5.32 13.59
CA VAL A 526 -6.65 -4.34 14.42
C VAL A 526 -8.14 -4.44 14.12
N TYR A 527 -8.90 -4.75 15.17
CA TYR A 527 -10.35 -4.60 15.31
C TYR A 527 -11.24 -5.84 15.12
N PHE A 528 -11.15 -6.79 16.07
CA PHE A 528 -12.32 -7.59 16.50
C PHE A 528 -12.64 -7.27 17.97
N PRO A 529 -13.45 -6.23 18.24
CA PRO A 529 -13.90 -5.90 19.59
C PRO A 529 -14.60 -7.10 20.24
N ASP A 530 -14.49 -7.26 21.56
CA ASP A 530 -15.13 -8.37 22.26
C ASP A 530 -16.67 -8.31 22.11
N GLU A 531 -17.22 -7.11 21.88
CA GLU A 531 -18.63 -6.89 21.54
C GLU A 531 -19.02 -7.58 20.23
N HIS A 532 -18.14 -7.59 19.24
CA HIS A 532 -18.38 -8.29 17.97
C HIS A 532 -18.27 -9.80 18.13
N LYS A 533 -17.37 -10.31 19.00
CA LYS A 533 -17.37 -11.75 19.35
C LYS A 533 -18.72 -12.15 19.94
N VAL A 534 -19.24 -11.37 20.87
CA VAL A 534 -20.58 -11.61 21.46
C VAL A 534 -21.67 -11.52 20.39
N ALA A 535 -21.65 -10.50 19.52
CA ALA A 535 -22.64 -10.34 18.45
C ALA A 535 -22.64 -11.50 17.43
N VAL A 536 -21.49 -12.11 17.16
CA VAL A 536 -21.35 -13.26 16.25
C VAL A 536 -21.80 -14.57 16.93
N TYR A 537 -21.43 -14.79 18.19
CA TYR A 537 -21.75 -16.04 18.88
C TYR A 537 -23.15 -16.08 19.50
N LEU A 538 -23.75 -14.92 19.83
CA LEU A 538 -25.07 -14.84 20.47
C LEU A 538 -26.22 -15.37 19.59
N PRO A 539 -26.27 -15.13 18.26
CA PRO A 539 -27.29 -15.74 17.39
C PRO A 539 -27.13 -17.26 17.25
N LEU A 540 -25.90 -17.77 17.34
CA LEU A 540 -25.62 -19.21 17.22
C LEU A 540 -25.93 -19.96 18.52
N LEU A 541 -25.51 -19.41 19.67
CA LEU A 541 -25.64 -20.06 20.97
C LEU A 541 -26.93 -19.68 21.70
N GLY A 542 -27.50 -18.50 21.44
CA GLY A 542 -28.69 -17.97 22.11
C GLY A 542 -29.94 -18.86 21.98
N PRO A 543 -30.33 -19.31 20.76
CA PRO A 543 -31.49 -20.18 20.57
C PRO A 543 -31.38 -21.54 21.28
N VAL A 544 -30.16 -22.02 21.53
CA VAL A 544 -29.90 -23.27 22.26
C VAL A 544 -29.79 -23.01 23.77
N ALA A 545 -29.11 -21.93 24.17
CA ALA A 545 -28.88 -21.55 25.55
C ALA A 545 -30.17 -21.13 26.27
N VAL A 546 -31.07 -20.38 25.61
CA VAL A 546 -32.31 -19.88 26.24
C VAL A 546 -33.22 -21.02 26.70
N PRO A 547 -33.56 -22.03 25.87
CA PRO A 547 -34.35 -23.18 26.32
C PRO A 547 -33.65 -24.01 27.40
N LEU A 548 -32.32 -24.17 27.33
CA LEU A 548 -31.54 -24.94 28.31
C LEU A 548 -31.46 -24.25 29.68
N VAL A 549 -31.25 -22.94 29.71
CA VAL A 549 -31.26 -22.13 30.93
C VAL A 549 -32.66 -22.11 31.52
N MET A 550 -33.70 -21.92 30.69
CA MET A 550 -35.10 -21.99 31.16
C MET A 550 -35.46 -23.38 31.69
N ALA A 551 -34.97 -24.46 31.07
CA ALA A 551 -35.16 -25.82 31.56
C ALA A 551 -34.44 -26.04 32.90
N ALA A 552 -33.18 -25.59 33.03
CA ALA A 552 -32.42 -25.66 34.28
C ALA A 552 -33.08 -24.86 35.41
N LEU A 553 -33.54 -23.63 35.14
CA LEU A 553 -34.25 -22.79 36.12
C LEU A 553 -35.59 -23.41 36.54
N LYS A 554 -36.35 -23.99 35.61
CA LYS A 554 -37.61 -24.67 35.90
C LYS A 554 -37.39 -25.92 36.75
N GLU A 555 -36.30 -26.65 36.51
CA GLU A 555 -35.91 -27.82 37.28
C GLU A 555 -35.38 -27.46 38.67
N LEU A 556 -34.61 -26.38 38.79
CA LEU A 556 -34.16 -25.84 40.07
C LEU A 556 -35.37 -25.40 40.92
N LYS A 557 -36.34 -24.72 40.30
CA LYS A 557 -37.58 -24.27 40.96
C LYS A 557 -38.49 -25.44 41.36
N SER A 558 -38.52 -26.52 40.56
CA SER A 558 -39.28 -27.74 40.88
C SER A 558 -38.61 -28.55 41.98
N ALA A 559 -37.27 -28.60 42.02
CA ALA A 559 -36.48 -29.17 43.09
C ALA A 559 -36.72 -28.43 44.41
N LEU A 560 -36.61 -27.10 44.41
CA LEU A 560 -36.85 -26.24 45.58
C LEU A 560 -38.29 -26.36 46.12
N LYS A 561 -39.31 -26.47 45.24
CA LYS A 561 -40.70 -26.73 45.65
C LYS A 561 -40.89 -28.12 46.27
N ARG A 562 -40.19 -29.15 45.79
CA ARG A 562 -40.27 -30.52 46.37
C ARG A 562 -39.58 -30.62 47.72
N THR A 563 -38.52 -29.86 47.97
CA THR A 563 -37.92 -29.75 49.31
C THR A 563 -38.88 -29.15 50.33
N THR A 564 -39.85 -28.33 49.86
CA THR A 564 -40.91 -27.74 50.70
C THR A 564 -42.08 -28.70 50.94
N VAL A 565 -42.38 -29.63 50.01
CA VAL A 565 -43.48 -30.62 50.11
C VAL A 565 -43.06 -31.92 50.81
N LEU A 566 -41.76 -32.26 50.81
CA LEU A 566 -41.21 -33.39 51.59
C LEU A 566 -41.22 -33.17 53.12
N HIS A 567 -41.67 -32.00 53.60
CA HIS A 567 -41.82 -31.71 55.03
C HIS A 567 -43.26 -31.86 55.57
N TRP A 568 -44.23 -32.36 54.77
CA TRP A 568 -45.65 -32.37 55.18
C TRP A 568 -46.39 -33.72 55.09
N HIS A 569 -45.68 -34.84 55.04
CA HIS A 569 -46.29 -36.15 55.28
C HIS A 569 -45.29 -37.16 55.86
N ARG A 570 -45.16 -37.15 57.20
CA ARG A 570 -45.10 -38.35 58.06
C ARG A 570 -45.12 -37.90 59.52
N ASP A 571 -46.11 -38.42 60.26
CA ASP A 571 -46.28 -38.34 61.73
C ASP A 571 -44.93 -38.51 62.44
N GLY A 572 -44.58 -37.74 63.48
CA GLY A 572 -45.32 -37.58 64.72
C GLY A 572 -44.45 -38.16 65.84
N THR A 573 -44.16 -37.33 66.86
CA THR A 573 -43.41 -37.58 68.11
C THR A 573 -41.91 -37.24 68.18
N ALA A 574 -41.65 -36.21 69.01
CA ALA A 574 -40.64 -36.11 70.06
C ALA A 574 -39.16 -35.73 69.76
N ARG A 575 -38.78 -34.61 70.42
CA ARG A 575 -37.51 -34.21 71.06
C ARG A 575 -36.45 -33.39 70.30
N LEU A 576 -36.42 -32.12 70.72
CA LEU A 576 -35.31 -31.17 70.96
C LEU A 576 -33.87 -31.70 70.96
N ARG A 577 -32.97 -30.97 70.27
CA ARG A 577 -31.87 -30.09 70.80
C ARG A 577 -31.07 -29.53 69.58
N CYS A 578 -31.10 -28.24 69.25
CA CYS A 578 -30.18 -27.14 69.67
C CYS A 578 -28.68 -27.54 69.65
N HIS A 579 -27.72 -26.81 69.05
CA HIS A 579 -27.59 -25.36 68.94
C HIS A 579 -26.42 -24.92 68.00
N SER A 580 -26.60 -23.75 67.35
CA SER A 580 -25.68 -22.62 67.17
C SER A 580 -24.34 -22.83 66.42
N PHE A 581 -23.92 -21.94 65.51
CA PHE A 581 -23.55 -20.55 65.84
C PHE A 581 -23.65 -19.59 64.64
N VAL A 582 -24.28 -18.45 64.91
CA VAL A 582 -24.16 -17.18 64.18
C VAL A 582 -23.11 -16.36 64.90
N THR A 583 -22.22 -15.68 64.18
CA THR A 583 -21.69 -14.38 64.64
C THR A 583 -21.32 -13.49 63.46
N CYS A 584 -21.65 -12.22 63.64
CA CYS A 584 -21.71 -11.14 62.67
C CYS A 584 -20.89 -9.95 63.21
N MET A 585 -20.59 -8.99 62.33
CA MET A 585 -20.14 -7.60 62.56
C MET A 585 -18.63 -7.41 62.85
N ALA A 586 -17.92 -6.38 62.37
CA ALA A 586 -18.26 -5.06 61.81
C ALA A 586 -17.04 -4.54 60.99
N TRP A 587 -17.06 -3.58 60.06
CA TRP A 587 -17.31 -2.13 60.24
C TRP A 587 -17.30 -1.41 58.85
N TYR A 588 -18.14 -0.37 58.70
CA TYR A 588 -18.14 0.70 57.65
C TYR A 588 -17.25 1.88 58.13
N PRO A 589 -16.90 2.97 57.37
CA PRO A 589 -17.77 3.65 56.40
C PRO A 589 -17.20 4.36 55.12
N ALA A 590 -18.05 4.38 54.09
CA ALA A 590 -18.49 5.48 53.19
C ALA A 590 -17.52 6.45 52.44
N LYS A 591 -17.58 6.44 51.08
CA LYS A 591 -18.10 7.54 50.22
C LYS A 591 -18.07 7.22 48.69
N SER A 592 -19.29 7.17 48.09
CA SER A 592 -19.78 7.73 46.80
C SER A 592 -18.97 7.57 45.49
N TRP A 593 -19.48 7.15 44.31
CA TRP A 593 -20.65 7.54 43.48
C TRP A 593 -21.01 6.33 42.57
N SER A 594 -22.26 5.90 42.36
CA SER A 594 -23.28 6.47 41.44
C SER A 594 -22.84 6.59 39.97
N GLN A 595 -23.05 5.53 39.16
CA GLN A 595 -23.73 5.53 37.84
C GLN A 595 -23.44 4.22 37.08
N TYR A 596 -24.36 3.82 36.20
CA TYR A 596 -24.35 2.61 35.33
C TYR A 596 -24.92 1.30 35.89
N THR A 597 -26.16 1.35 36.38
CA THR A 597 -27.12 0.23 36.20
C THR A 597 -28.50 0.78 35.85
N SER A 598 -28.67 1.21 34.60
CA SER A 598 -29.99 1.47 34.00
C SER A 598 -29.85 1.43 32.48
N SER A 599 -30.12 0.27 31.87
CA SER A 599 -30.72 0.11 30.53
C SER A 599 -30.65 -1.34 30.07
N PHE A 600 -31.40 -2.25 30.72
CA PHE A 600 -31.66 -3.58 30.15
C PHE A 600 -33.06 -4.15 30.46
N VAL A 601 -33.99 -3.34 31.00
CA VAL A 601 -35.34 -3.82 31.39
C VAL A 601 -36.47 -2.88 30.91
N ALA A 602 -36.35 -2.32 29.71
CA ALA A 602 -37.43 -1.53 29.10
C ALA A 602 -37.56 -1.83 27.60
N PHE A 603 -38.03 -3.02 27.24
CA PHE A 603 -38.46 -3.26 25.84
C PHE A 603 -39.65 -4.21 25.62
N LEU A 604 -40.30 -4.77 26.65
CA LEU A 604 -41.49 -5.59 26.42
C LEU A 604 -42.52 -5.44 27.55
N GLN A 605 -43.28 -4.33 27.52
CA GLN A 605 -44.70 -4.25 27.93
C GLN A 605 -45.16 -2.80 27.93
N GLY A 606 -46.01 -2.44 26.97
CA GLY A 606 -46.59 -1.10 26.89
C GLY A 606 -47.48 -0.90 25.67
N SER A 607 -48.46 -1.78 25.45
CA SER A 607 -49.56 -1.54 24.52
C SER A 607 -50.88 -1.49 25.27
N ALA A 608 -51.69 -0.48 24.90
CA ALA A 608 -53.11 -0.26 25.17
C ALA A 608 -53.50 0.50 26.46
N CYS A 609 -53.74 1.82 26.34
CA CYS A 609 -55.11 2.38 26.32
C CYS A 609 -55.13 3.92 26.32
N CYS A 610 -56.21 4.45 25.74
CA CYS A 610 -56.68 5.84 25.72
C CYS A 610 -56.03 6.80 24.71
N GLY A 611 -56.70 6.94 23.57
CA GLY A 611 -56.62 8.13 22.73
C GLY A 611 -57.57 9.23 23.23
N VAL A 612 -57.40 10.44 22.68
CA VAL A 612 -58.41 11.22 21.95
C VAL A 612 -57.69 12.43 21.32
N ALA A 613 -58.15 12.76 20.12
CA ALA A 613 -57.68 13.74 19.16
C ALA A 613 -57.34 15.13 19.70
N TRP A 614 -56.43 15.83 19.00
CA TRP A 614 -56.76 17.11 18.36
C TRP A 614 -55.85 17.37 17.16
N THR A 615 -56.52 17.77 16.09
CA THR A 615 -56.00 18.21 14.80
C THR A 615 -55.18 19.49 14.96
N ARG A 616 -53.99 19.54 14.34
CA ARG A 616 -53.51 20.75 13.65
C ARG A 616 -52.41 20.40 12.65
N LYS A 617 -52.78 20.55 11.38
CA LYS A 617 -51.87 20.68 10.24
C LYS A 617 -50.84 21.76 10.56
N VAL A 618 -49.57 21.38 10.57
CA VAL A 618 -48.48 22.28 10.18
C VAL A 618 -47.89 21.68 8.92
N THR A 619 -48.43 22.16 7.81
CA THR A 619 -47.82 22.07 6.48
C THR A 619 -46.49 22.80 6.52
N PHE A 620 -45.38 22.06 6.51
CA PHE A 620 -44.15 22.59 5.95
C PHE A 620 -44.26 22.51 4.43
N PRO A 621 -43.98 23.59 3.70
CA PRO A 621 -44.08 23.58 2.25
C PRO A 621 -43.11 22.53 1.72
N SER A 622 -43.67 21.55 1.02
CA SER A 622 -42.95 20.79 0.01
C SER A 622 -42.41 21.80 -0.99
N CYS A 623 -41.18 22.26 -0.76
CA CYS A 623 -40.38 22.79 -1.84
C CYS A 623 -40.02 21.57 -2.70
N LYS A 624 -40.91 21.24 -3.64
CA LYS A 624 -40.53 20.54 -4.86
C LYS A 624 -39.53 21.44 -5.58
N LEU A 625 -38.29 21.45 -5.10
CA LEU A 625 -37.17 21.55 -6.01
C LEU A 625 -37.23 20.22 -6.78
N ALA A 626 -37.94 20.25 -7.91
CA ALA A 626 -37.47 19.48 -9.04
C ALA A 626 -36.00 19.90 -9.19
N THR A 627 -35.09 19.07 -8.71
CA THR A 627 -33.71 19.15 -9.16
C THR A 627 -33.83 19.11 -10.68
N PRO A 628 -33.47 20.18 -11.40
CA PRO A 628 -33.30 20.02 -12.82
C PRO A 628 -32.27 18.89 -12.93
N ILE A 629 -32.61 17.85 -13.69
CA ILE A 629 -31.60 16.94 -14.22
C ILE A 629 -30.60 17.90 -14.87
N LEU A 630 -29.47 18.15 -14.19
CA LEU A 630 -28.42 18.98 -14.75
C LEU A 630 -28.01 18.19 -15.99
N LYS A 631 -28.43 18.67 -17.15
CA LYS A 631 -27.83 18.25 -18.40
C LYS A 631 -26.38 18.65 -18.20
N MET A 632 -25.47 17.67 -18.20
CA MET A 632 -24.03 17.91 -18.12
C MET A 632 -23.52 17.90 -19.58
N PRO A 633 -23.70 18.97 -20.37
CA PRO A 633 -23.06 19.01 -21.67
C PRO A 633 -21.55 19.07 -21.45
N LEU A 634 -20.80 18.26 -22.20
CA LEU A 634 -19.38 18.50 -22.35
C LEU A 634 -19.21 19.82 -23.11
N SER A 635 -18.31 20.70 -22.64
CA SER A 635 -18.04 21.95 -23.33
C SER A 635 -17.59 21.70 -24.78
N ALA A 636 -17.91 22.61 -25.72
CA ALA A 636 -17.50 22.45 -27.11
C ALA A 636 -15.96 22.34 -27.26
N GLN A 637 -15.23 23.04 -26.39
CA GLN A 637 -13.78 22.94 -26.29
C GLN A 637 -13.34 21.57 -25.76
N GLY A 638 -14.01 21.03 -24.75
CA GLY A 638 -13.75 19.68 -24.23
C GLY A 638 -13.93 18.61 -25.30
N ILE A 639 -14.99 18.71 -26.12
CA ILE A 639 -15.20 17.81 -27.27
C ILE A 639 -14.04 17.92 -28.26
N ALA A 640 -13.62 19.14 -28.62
CA ALA A 640 -12.51 19.35 -29.55
C ALA A 640 -11.18 18.79 -29.00
N ASN A 641 -10.91 18.98 -27.70
CA ASN A 641 -9.71 18.48 -27.03
C ASN A 641 -9.65 16.95 -27.02
N VAL A 642 -10.77 16.28 -26.69
CA VAL A 642 -10.83 14.81 -26.74
C VAL A 642 -10.53 14.31 -28.15
N LYS A 643 -11.15 14.90 -29.18
CA LYS A 643 -10.89 14.53 -30.58
C LYS A 643 -9.41 14.72 -30.94
N GLY A 644 -8.84 15.85 -30.55
CA GLY A 644 -7.43 16.16 -30.76
C GLY A 644 -6.49 15.15 -30.10
N ILE A 645 -6.79 14.67 -28.89
CA ILE A 645 -6.01 13.63 -28.22
C ILE A 645 -6.04 12.32 -29.00
N ILE A 646 -7.21 11.89 -29.46
CA ILE A 646 -7.35 10.66 -30.23
C ILE A 646 -6.59 10.78 -31.56
N ASP A 647 -6.73 11.91 -32.26
CA ASP A 647 -6.02 12.18 -33.51
C ASP A 647 -4.50 12.22 -33.33
N GLN A 648 -4.03 12.85 -32.26
CA GLN A 648 -2.61 12.94 -31.96
C GLN A 648 -2.04 11.56 -31.59
N SER A 649 -2.77 10.76 -30.82
CA SER A 649 -2.34 9.42 -30.41
C SER A 649 -2.11 8.50 -31.62
N VAL A 650 -2.97 8.58 -32.63
CA VAL A 650 -2.78 7.85 -33.90
C VAL A 650 -1.52 8.33 -34.63
N LYS A 651 -1.30 9.65 -34.71
CA LYS A 651 -0.09 10.22 -35.31
C LYS A 651 1.18 9.80 -34.56
N ASP A 652 1.08 9.61 -33.25
CA ASP A 652 2.18 9.21 -32.37
C ASP A 652 2.44 7.68 -32.37
N GLY A 653 1.70 6.93 -33.19
CA GLY A 653 1.94 5.51 -33.48
C GLY A 653 0.95 4.54 -32.85
N ALA A 654 -0.19 5.00 -32.32
CA ALA A 654 -1.32 4.11 -32.00
C ALA A 654 -1.97 3.58 -33.30
N PRO A 655 -2.57 2.37 -33.30
CA PRO A 655 -3.45 1.93 -34.40
C PRO A 655 -4.65 2.86 -34.55
N GLY A 656 -5.49 2.63 -35.56
CA GLY A 656 -6.81 3.27 -35.63
C GLY A 656 -7.60 3.13 -34.32
N LEU A 657 -8.19 4.23 -33.87
CA LEU A 657 -8.92 4.35 -32.60
C LEU A 657 -10.35 4.82 -32.84
N VAL A 658 -11.28 4.29 -32.04
CA VAL A 658 -12.63 4.84 -31.90
C VAL A 658 -12.91 5.09 -30.43
N PHE A 659 -13.36 6.29 -30.12
CA PHE A 659 -13.69 6.73 -28.76
C PHE A 659 -15.14 7.22 -28.71
N SER A 660 -15.93 6.65 -27.80
CA SER A 660 -17.32 7.04 -27.56
C SER A 660 -17.56 7.22 -26.06
N ALA A 661 -18.19 8.32 -25.66
CA ALA A 661 -18.60 8.58 -24.28
C ALA A 661 -20.04 9.09 -24.21
N VAL A 662 -20.74 8.73 -23.13
CA VAL A 662 -22.17 9.01 -22.90
C VAL A 662 -22.40 9.42 -21.44
N ASP A 663 -23.45 10.19 -21.21
CA ASP A 663 -23.98 10.40 -19.86
C ASP A 663 -25.02 9.32 -19.50
N LYS A 664 -25.43 9.26 -18.23
CA LYS A 664 -26.45 8.33 -17.72
C LYS A 664 -27.83 8.47 -18.38
N SER A 665 -28.09 9.58 -19.07
CA SER A 665 -29.32 9.78 -19.86
C SER A 665 -29.22 9.19 -21.26
N GLY A 666 -28.10 8.55 -21.61
CA GLY A 666 -27.84 7.97 -22.92
C GLY A 666 -27.49 9.01 -23.98
N LYS A 667 -27.26 10.26 -23.59
CA LYS A 667 -26.83 11.31 -24.52
C LYS A 667 -25.33 11.13 -24.80
N THR A 668 -24.96 11.08 -26.07
CA THR A 668 -23.56 11.09 -26.49
C THR A 668 -22.89 12.40 -26.10
N LEU A 669 -21.81 12.30 -25.33
CA LEU A 669 -20.94 13.42 -24.97
C LEU A 669 -19.91 13.69 -26.07
N VAL A 670 -19.27 12.63 -26.55
CA VAL A 670 -18.33 12.68 -27.68
C VAL A 670 -18.29 11.32 -28.35
N ASP A 671 -18.10 11.33 -29.67
CA ASP A 671 -17.95 10.13 -30.49
C ASP A 671 -17.06 10.47 -31.69
N HIS A 672 -15.89 9.84 -31.75
CA HIS A 672 -14.80 10.19 -32.67
C HIS A 672 -14.01 8.96 -33.12
N ALA A 673 -13.57 8.99 -34.37
CA ALA A 673 -12.76 7.95 -35.00
C ALA A 673 -11.51 8.60 -35.62
N SER A 674 -10.37 7.92 -35.52
CA SER A 674 -9.12 8.39 -36.12
C SER A 674 -8.25 7.22 -36.58
N GLY A 675 -7.45 7.43 -37.63
CA GLY A 675 -6.61 6.39 -38.23
C GLY A 675 -7.36 5.49 -39.22
N THR A 676 -6.78 4.33 -39.51
CA THR A 676 -7.23 3.37 -40.54
C THR A 676 -7.57 2.01 -39.95
N ILE A 677 -8.32 1.18 -40.69
CA ILE A 677 -8.73 -0.18 -40.29
C ILE A 677 -7.57 -1.16 -40.14
N GLY A 678 -6.49 -0.93 -40.89
CA GLY A 678 -5.22 -1.62 -40.77
C GLY A 678 -4.08 -0.65 -41.04
N VAL A 679 -2.92 -0.90 -40.43
CA VAL A 679 -1.75 0.00 -40.56
C VAL A 679 -1.21 0.13 -41.99
N ASP A 680 -1.42 -0.89 -42.83
CA ASP A 680 -1.01 -0.91 -44.25
C ASP A 680 -2.16 -0.58 -45.21
N LEU A 681 -3.30 -0.18 -44.68
CA LEU A 681 -4.54 0.08 -45.41
C LEU A 681 -4.88 1.57 -45.43
N GLN A 682 -5.63 2.01 -46.44
CA GLN A 682 -6.05 3.41 -46.60
C GLN A 682 -7.49 3.65 -46.12
N GLU A 683 -8.23 2.57 -45.86
CA GLU A 683 -9.60 2.62 -45.38
C GLU A 683 -9.64 3.24 -43.97
N PRO A 684 -10.34 4.37 -43.78
CA PRO A 684 -10.36 5.07 -42.50
C PRO A 684 -11.18 4.32 -41.45
N MET A 685 -10.86 4.55 -40.18
CA MET A 685 -11.74 4.24 -39.06
C MET A 685 -13.08 4.95 -39.22
N ASP A 686 -14.17 4.24 -38.96
CA ASP A 686 -15.53 4.75 -38.99
C ASP A 686 -16.22 4.43 -37.66
N LYS A 687 -16.56 5.46 -36.88
CA LYS A 687 -17.24 5.31 -35.59
C LYS A 687 -18.62 4.65 -35.68
N ASP A 688 -19.27 4.73 -36.85
CA ASP A 688 -20.59 4.18 -37.08
C ASP A 688 -20.58 2.74 -37.59
N ASN A 689 -19.50 2.36 -38.30
CA ASN A 689 -19.43 1.11 -39.03
C ASN A 689 -18.31 0.17 -38.57
N THR A 690 -17.19 0.68 -38.08
CA THR A 690 -16.05 -0.16 -37.68
C THR A 690 -16.39 -0.99 -36.45
N ILE A 691 -16.13 -2.28 -36.56
CA ILE A 691 -16.35 -3.28 -35.52
C ILE A 691 -15.00 -3.67 -34.93
N PHE A 692 -14.96 -3.83 -33.62
CA PHE A 692 -13.77 -4.23 -32.89
C PHE A 692 -14.01 -5.59 -32.24
N TRP A 693 -12.97 -6.42 -32.20
CA TRP A 693 -12.93 -7.51 -31.23
C TRP A 693 -12.61 -6.92 -29.86
N ILE A 694 -13.62 -6.83 -28.99
CA ILE A 694 -13.51 -6.13 -27.71
C ILE A 694 -12.94 -7.02 -26.59
N ALA A 695 -12.63 -8.28 -26.92
CA ALA A 695 -12.00 -9.25 -26.04
C ALA A 695 -12.66 -9.26 -24.64
N SER A 696 -11.88 -9.01 -23.59
CA SER A 696 -12.34 -9.09 -22.20
C SER A 696 -13.40 -8.06 -21.77
N CYS A 697 -13.75 -7.08 -22.61
CA CYS A 697 -14.94 -6.26 -22.40
C CYS A 697 -16.24 -7.12 -22.46
N THR A 698 -16.18 -8.31 -23.07
CA THR A 698 -17.27 -9.31 -23.06
C THR A 698 -17.73 -9.69 -21.65
N LYS A 699 -16.80 -9.68 -20.67
CA LYS A 699 -17.04 -10.15 -19.30
C LYS A 699 -18.18 -9.40 -18.60
N LEU A 700 -18.30 -8.09 -18.86
CA LEU A 700 -19.40 -7.30 -18.32
C LEU A 700 -20.76 -7.77 -18.86
N VAL A 701 -20.85 -8.08 -20.16
CA VAL A 701 -22.08 -8.55 -20.80
C VAL A 701 -22.46 -9.94 -20.28
N THR A 702 -21.48 -10.84 -20.15
CA THR A 702 -21.67 -12.15 -19.50
C THR A 702 -22.15 -12.01 -18.06
N THR A 703 -21.59 -11.06 -17.31
CA THR A 703 -22.01 -10.76 -15.93
C THR A 703 -23.48 -10.34 -15.89
N VAL A 704 -23.89 -9.39 -16.73
CA VAL A 704 -25.29 -8.95 -16.82
C VAL A 704 -26.21 -10.14 -17.12
N ALA A 705 -25.85 -10.98 -18.09
CA ALA A 705 -26.65 -12.14 -18.48
C ALA A 705 -26.80 -13.16 -17.34
N VAL A 706 -25.73 -13.43 -16.60
CA VAL A 706 -25.78 -14.32 -15.43
C VAL A 706 -26.62 -13.70 -14.31
N LEU A 707 -26.46 -12.41 -14.05
CA LEU A 707 -27.24 -11.69 -13.04
C LEU A 707 -28.74 -11.62 -13.39
N GLN A 708 -29.12 -11.55 -14.66
CA GLN A 708 -30.52 -11.70 -15.09
C GLN A 708 -31.11 -13.05 -14.65
N LEU A 709 -30.32 -14.13 -14.72
CA LEU A 709 -30.76 -15.45 -14.27
C LEU A 709 -30.74 -15.60 -12.75
N VAL A 710 -29.84 -14.88 -12.06
CA VAL A 710 -29.85 -14.77 -10.59
C VAL A 710 -31.13 -14.07 -10.12
N GLU A 711 -31.52 -12.96 -10.75
CA GLU A 711 -32.78 -12.26 -10.48
C GLU A 711 -34.02 -13.13 -10.70
N GLN A 712 -33.96 -14.04 -11.68
CA GLN A 712 -35.01 -15.00 -11.98
C GLN A 712 -35.01 -16.20 -11.02
N GLY A 713 -34.05 -16.29 -10.10
CA GLY A 713 -33.88 -17.43 -9.19
C GLY A 713 -33.42 -18.71 -9.87
N LYS A 714 -32.94 -18.64 -11.12
CA LYS A 714 -32.47 -19.80 -11.90
C LYS A 714 -31.02 -20.15 -11.62
N ILE A 715 -30.21 -19.16 -11.24
CA ILE A 715 -28.81 -19.34 -10.85
C ILE A 715 -28.64 -18.85 -9.40
N PRO A 716 -28.35 -19.72 -8.43
CA PRO A 716 -27.91 -19.31 -7.11
C PRO A 716 -26.42 -18.89 -7.14
N LEU A 717 -26.10 -17.73 -6.58
CA LEU A 717 -24.72 -17.20 -6.58
C LEU A 717 -23.76 -18.01 -5.71
N ASP A 718 -24.23 -18.46 -4.55
CA ASP A 718 -23.39 -18.99 -3.47
C ASP A 718 -23.59 -20.51 -3.24
N ASP A 719 -24.34 -21.19 -4.13
CA ASP A 719 -24.58 -22.64 -4.06
C ASP A 719 -23.57 -23.39 -4.94
N ALA A 720 -22.62 -24.06 -4.30
CA ALA A 720 -21.60 -24.86 -5.01
C ALA A 720 -22.16 -26.18 -5.55
N ASP A 721 -23.20 -26.75 -4.93
CA ASP A 721 -23.80 -27.99 -5.42
C ASP A 721 -24.58 -27.75 -6.72
N PHE A 722 -25.12 -26.55 -6.91
CA PHE A 722 -25.63 -26.10 -8.19
C PHE A 722 -24.54 -26.12 -9.27
N VAL A 723 -23.36 -25.55 -9.00
CA VAL A 723 -22.23 -25.53 -9.95
C VAL A 723 -21.81 -26.95 -10.31
N LYS A 724 -21.67 -27.86 -9.33
CA LYS A 724 -21.33 -29.28 -9.59
C LYS A 724 -22.35 -29.99 -10.48
N LYS A 725 -23.64 -29.63 -10.38
CA LYS A 725 -24.70 -30.22 -11.22
C LYS A 725 -24.69 -29.62 -12.62
N ALA A 726 -24.53 -28.31 -12.73
CA ALA A 726 -24.52 -27.61 -14.01
C ALA A 726 -23.24 -27.93 -14.82
N VAL A 727 -22.08 -27.94 -14.15
CA VAL A 727 -20.75 -28.13 -14.73
C VAL A 727 -19.92 -29.10 -13.88
N PRO A 728 -20.25 -30.42 -13.91
CA PRO A 728 -19.52 -31.44 -13.14
C PRO A 728 -18.02 -31.48 -13.44
N GLU A 729 -17.61 -31.03 -14.63
CA GLU A 729 -16.23 -30.95 -15.04
C GLU A 729 -15.38 -30.03 -14.15
N ILE A 730 -15.97 -29.02 -13.49
CA ILE A 730 -15.25 -28.16 -12.54
C ILE A 730 -14.88 -28.92 -11.27
N LYS A 731 -15.76 -29.80 -10.80
CA LYS A 731 -15.57 -30.54 -9.54
C LYS A 731 -14.34 -31.45 -9.59
N GLU A 732 -14.12 -32.08 -10.74
CA GLU A 732 -13.02 -33.04 -10.92
C GLU A 732 -11.67 -32.35 -11.17
N LYS A 733 -11.61 -31.01 -11.22
CA LYS A 733 -10.37 -30.27 -11.44
C LYS A 733 -9.48 -30.30 -10.21
N LYS A 734 -8.18 -30.45 -10.46
CA LYS A 734 -7.12 -30.32 -9.46
C LYS A 734 -6.55 -28.91 -9.45
N VAL A 735 -5.97 -28.54 -8.31
CA VAL A 735 -5.27 -27.28 -8.05
C VAL A 735 -3.77 -27.49 -8.19
N TYR A 736 -3.11 -26.64 -8.98
CA TYR A 736 -1.68 -26.70 -9.31
C TYR A 736 -0.99 -25.43 -8.82
N ALA A 737 -0.87 -25.29 -7.49
CA ALA A 737 -0.36 -24.07 -6.86
C ALA A 737 1.07 -23.70 -7.29
N ASP A 738 1.91 -24.71 -7.52
CA ASP A 738 3.29 -24.59 -7.99
C ASP A 738 3.42 -24.89 -9.50
N GLY A 739 2.30 -25.02 -10.22
CA GLY A 739 2.24 -25.38 -11.64
C GLY A 739 2.44 -26.87 -11.96
N VAL A 740 2.83 -27.71 -10.98
CA VAL A 740 3.22 -29.10 -11.23
C VAL A 740 2.40 -30.08 -10.41
N ASN A 741 2.29 -29.84 -9.11
CA ASN A 741 1.67 -30.75 -8.17
C ASN A 741 0.15 -30.54 -8.11
N ALA A 742 -0.59 -31.61 -8.43
CA ALA A 742 -2.04 -31.63 -8.36
C ALA A 742 -2.52 -31.85 -6.92
N ALA A 743 -3.28 -30.90 -6.39
CA ALA A 743 -4.00 -31.00 -5.12
C ALA A 743 -5.51 -31.03 -5.36
N ASP A 744 -6.25 -31.57 -4.38
CA ASP A 744 -7.71 -31.46 -4.36
C ASP A 744 -8.18 -30.04 -4.03
N GLN A 745 -9.38 -29.71 -4.49
CA GLN A 745 -10.05 -28.48 -4.09
C GLN A 745 -10.42 -28.56 -2.60
N GLU A 746 -9.98 -27.58 -1.81
CA GLU A 746 -10.35 -27.46 -0.40
C GLU A 746 -11.77 -26.93 -0.20
N LYS A 747 -12.24 -26.15 -1.17
CA LYS A 747 -13.61 -25.61 -1.25
C LYS A 747 -14.11 -25.76 -2.68
N ASP A 748 -15.40 -25.98 -2.80
CA ASP A 748 -16.04 -26.06 -4.11
C ASP A 748 -16.26 -24.66 -4.72
N VAL A 749 -16.16 -24.59 -6.04
CA VAL A 749 -16.41 -23.36 -6.81
C VAL A 749 -17.89 -22.97 -6.78
N THR A 750 -18.16 -21.67 -6.62
CA THR A 750 -19.50 -21.05 -6.73
C THR A 750 -19.59 -20.09 -7.92
N VAL A 751 -20.80 -19.71 -8.33
CA VAL A 751 -20.99 -18.71 -9.41
C VAL A 751 -20.45 -17.34 -8.98
N ARG A 752 -20.61 -16.95 -7.72
CA ARG A 752 -19.99 -15.72 -7.17
C ARG A 752 -18.49 -15.73 -7.35
N MET A 753 -17.82 -16.85 -7.07
CA MET A 753 -16.38 -16.98 -7.27
C MET A 753 -15.99 -16.84 -8.74
N LEU A 754 -16.79 -17.36 -9.67
CA LEU A 754 -16.52 -17.19 -11.10
C LEU A 754 -16.62 -15.71 -11.53
N LEU A 755 -17.71 -15.03 -11.18
CA LEU A 755 -17.91 -13.61 -11.52
C LEU A 755 -16.89 -12.67 -10.85
N ALA A 756 -16.41 -13.05 -9.66
CA ALA A 756 -15.44 -12.29 -8.89
C ALA A 756 -13.98 -12.66 -9.19
N HIS A 757 -13.70 -13.56 -10.14
CA HIS A 757 -12.35 -14.05 -10.41
C HIS A 757 -11.65 -14.67 -9.19
N LYS A 758 -12.41 -15.38 -8.34
CA LYS A 758 -11.90 -16.08 -7.14
C LYS A 758 -11.98 -17.59 -7.25
N ALA A 759 -12.40 -18.16 -8.39
CA ALA A 759 -12.51 -19.61 -8.51
C ALA A 759 -11.15 -20.31 -8.63
N GLY A 760 -10.07 -19.56 -8.93
CA GLY A 760 -8.70 -20.08 -9.00
C GLY A 760 -8.21 -20.43 -10.40
N PHE A 761 -8.97 -20.10 -11.45
CA PHE A 761 -8.54 -20.24 -12.84
C PHE A 761 -7.65 -19.08 -13.27
N ALA A 762 -6.58 -19.40 -14.00
CA ALA A 762 -5.69 -18.42 -14.63
C ALA A 762 -5.73 -18.49 -16.17
N TYR A 763 -5.20 -17.47 -16.85
CA TYR A 763 -4.87 -17.53 -18.28
C TYR A 763 -3.38 -17.84 -18.50
N ALA A 764 -3.05 -18.61 -19.54
CA ALA A 764 -1.66 -19.00 -19.86
C ALA A 764 -0.79 -17.86 -20.39
N PHE A 765 -1.37 -16.73 -20.80
CA PHE A 765 -0.61 -15.57 -21.24
C PHE A 765 -0.18 -14.64 -20.09
N ILE A 766 -0.69 -14.84 -18.88
CA ILE A 766 -0.36 -14.06 -17.67
C ILE A 766 0.21 -14.91 -16.54
N ASP A 767 -0.14 -16.20 -16.45
CA ASP A 767 0.36 -17.08 -15.40
C ASP A 767 1.16 -18.25 -16.01
N PRO A 768 2.48 -18.34 -15.74
CA PRO A 768 3.31 -19.41 -16.28
C PRO A 768 2.92 -20.79 -15.74
N ARG A 769 2.22 -20.90 -14.61
CA ARG A 769 1.80 -22.18 -14.01
C ARG A 769 0.78 -22.93 -14.85
N VAL A 770 0.06 -22.25 -15.74
CA VAL A 770 -0.90 -22.87 -16.67
C VAL A 770 -0.40 -22.91 -18.10
N GLN A 771 0.84 -22.47 -18.37
CA GLN A 771 1.46 -22.70 -19.67
C GLN A 771 1.70 -24.19 -19.86
N THR A 772 1.19 -24.71 -20.97
CA THR A 772 1.32 -26.11 -21.33
C THR A 772 2.00 -26.23 -22.70
N PRO A 773 2.77 -27.30 -22.94
CA PRO A 773 3.32 -27.58 -24.28
C PRO A 773 2.25 -27.71 -25.37
N THR A 774 0.99 -27.93 -24.97
CA THR A 774 -0.18 -28.05 -25.84
C THR A 774 -0.79 -26.71 -26.26
N GLY A 775 -0.32 -25.57 -25.75
CA GLY A 775 -0.75 -24.25 -26.21
C GLY A 775 -2.18 -23.86 -25.83
N LEU A 776 -2.67 -24.29 -24.65
CA LEU A 776 -3.98 -23.88 -24.14
C LEU A 776 -3.94 -22.38 -23.77
N GLU A 777 -4.31 -21.51 -24.71
CA GLU A 777 -4.23 -20.05 -24.53
C GLU A 777 -5.50 -19.48 -23.87
N GLY A 778 -6.65 -20.16 -24.05
CA GLY A 778 -7.94 -19.75 -23.48
C GLY A 778 -8.55 -18.50 -24.12
N VAL A 779 -7.99 -18.02 -25.24
CA VAL A 779 -8.40 -16.79 -25.94
C VAL A 779 -8.64 -16.96 -27.44
N ASN A 780 -8.57 -18.20 -27.95
CA ASN A 780 -8.74 -18.56 -29.37
C ASN A 780 -10.16 -19.06 -29.73
N GLY A 781 -11.06 -19.17 -28.74
CA GLY A 781 -12.41 -19.70 -28.96
C GLY A 781 -12.50 -21.24 -29.06
N ASP A 782 -11.51 -21.98 -28.57
CA ASP A 782 -11.61 -23.44 -28.39
C ASP A 782 -12.23 -23.77 -27.02
N LYS A 783 -13.28 -24.59 -27.02
CA LYS A 783 -13.94 -25.07 -25.79
C LYS A 783 -12.99 -25.94 -24.95
N ASN A 784 -12.09 -26.67 -25.60
CA ASN A 784 -11.16 -27.58 -24.92
C ASN A 784 -10.18 -26.84 -24.04
N ASP A 785 -9.78 -25.62 -24.41
CA ASP A 785 -8.93 -24.76 -23.57
C ASP A 785 -9.60 -24.46 -22.23
N ILE A 786 -10.93 -24.30 -22.23
CA ILE A 786 -11.71 -24.02 -21.03
C ILE A 786 -11.94 -25.31 -20.22
N LEU A 787 -12.39 -26.38 -20.90
CA LEU A 787 -12.72 -27.64 -20.24
C LEU A 787 -11.49 -28.36 -19.66
N ASN A 788 -10.32 -28.23 -20.28
CA ASN A 788 -9.08 -28.87 -19.82
C ASN A 788 -8.22 -27.97 -18.92
N ALA A 789 -8.63 -26.71 -18.71
CA ALA A 789 -7.89 -25.79 -17.84
C ALA A 789 -7.78 -26.30 -16.40
N ARG A 790 -6.67 -25.91 -15.77
CA ARG A 790 -6.31 -26.23 -14.38
C ARG A 790 -6.61 -25.04 -13.48
N LEU A 791 -6.87 -25.33 -12.21
CA LEU A 791 -6.87 -24.32 -11.16
C LEU A 791 -5.43 -24.09 -10.71
N VAL A 792 -5.03 -22.84 -10.48
CA VAL A 792 -3.71 -22.49 -9.90
C VAL A 792 -3.80 -22.06 -8.46
N ASN A 793 -4.97 -21.63 -8.00
CA ASN A 793 -5.19 -21.29 -6.59
C ASN A 793 -6.42 -22.02 -6.07
N GLN A 794 -6.46 -22.23 -4.76
CA GLN A 794 -7.62 -22.85 -4.10
C GLN A 794 -8.86 -21.94 -4.25
N PRO A 795 -10.04 -22.47 -4.58
CA PRO A 795 -11.25 -21.66 -4.74
C PRO A 795 -11.55 -20.78 -3.52
N GLY A 796 -11.73 -19.49 -3.77
CA GLY A 796 -12.06 -18.47 -2.78
C GLY A 796 -10.88 -17.86 -2.02
N THR A 797 -9.66 -18.36 -2.19
CA THR A 797 -8.49 -17.93 -1.40
C THR A 797 -7.91 -16.60 -1.85
N MET A 798 -7.79 -16.37 -3.15
CA MET A 798 -7.29 -15.12 -3.73
C MET A 798 -8.01 -14.77 -5.04
N TRP A 799 -7.85 -13.54 -5.49
CA TRP A 799 -8.24 -13.12 -6.82
C TRP A 799 -7.22 -13.63 -7.84
N GLU A 800 -7.69 -14.18 -8.96
CA GLU A 800 -6.87 -14.72 -10.05
C GLU A 800 -7.56 -14.46 -11.40
N TYR A 801 -6.87 -13.77 -12.30
CA TYR A 801 -7.43 -13.43 -13.59
C TYR A 801 -7.38 -14.64 -14.52
N GLY A 802 -8.49 -15.01 -15.15
CA GLY A 802 -8.56 -16.26 -15.92
C GLY A 802 -9.89 -16.48 -16.61
N ILE A 803 -10.07 -17.70 -17.10
CA ILE A 803 -11.24 -18.20 -17.84
C ILE A 803 -12.55 -18.34 -17.01
N ASN A 804 -12.62 -17.69 -15.85
CA ASN A 804 -13.76 -17.80 -14.93
C ASN A 804 -15.10 -17.43 -15.60
N MET A 805 -15.07 -16.40 -16.46
CA MET A 805 -16.25 -15.91 -17.17
C MET A 805 -16.72 -16.86 -18.28
N ASP A 806 -15.82 -17.65 -18.85
CA ASP A 806 -16.17 -18.69 -19.82
C ASP A 806 -16.97 -19.82 -19.16
N TRP A 807 -16.59 -20.22 -17.95
CA TRP A 807 -17.37 -21.15 -17.13
C TRP A 807 -18.74 -20.61 -16.76
N ALA A 808 -18.83 -19.33 -16.39
CA ALA A 808 -20.12 -18.69 -16.14
C ALA A 808 -21.02 -18.69 -17.39
N GLY A 809 -20.44 -18.47 -18.58
CA GLY A 809 -21.13 -18.63 -19.86
C GLY A 809 -21.63 -20.06 -20.10
N ILE A 810 -20.79 -21.08 -19.87
CA ILE A 810 -21.20 -22.49 -20.01
C ILE A 810 -22.36 -22.84 -19.08
N ILE A 811 -22.33 -22.37 -17.83
CA ILE A 811 -23.45 -22.55 -16.88
C ILE A 811 -24.72 -21.93 -17.45
N LEU A 812 -24.64 -20.68 -17.94
CA LEU A 812 -25.78 -20.00 -18.55
C LEU A 812 -26.36 -20.80 -19.73
N GLU A 813 -25.51 -21.27 -20.64
CA GLU A 813 -25.96 -22.03 -21.81
C GLU A 813 -26.66 -23.33 -21.41
N ARG A 814 -26.12 -24.06 -20.42
CA ARG A 814 -26.70 -25.32 -19.94
C ARG A 814 -28.04 -25.12 -19.23
N ILE A 815 -28.20 -24.01 -18.51
CA ILE A 815 -29.42 -23.72 -17.75
C ILE A 815 -30.54 -23.18 -18.66
N THR A 816 -30.17 -22.42 -19.69
CA THR A 816 -31.16 -21.80 -20.60
C THR A 816 -31.45 -22.64 -21.84
N GLY A 817 -30.53 -23.51 -22.25
CA GLY A 817 -30.56 -24.21 -23.53
C GLY A 817 -30.27 -23.30 -24.72
N GLN A 818 -29.93 -22.03 -24.49
CA GLN A 818 -29.54 -21.07 -25.53
C GLN A 818 -28.02 -20.95 -25.60
N THR A 819 -27.49 -20.66 -26.78
CA THR A 819 -26.08 -20.25 -26.89
C THR A 819 -25.90 -18.83 -26.33
N LEU A 820 -24.70 -18.52 -25.85
CA LEU A 820 -24.43 -17.27 -25.13
C LEU A 820 -24.79 -16.01 -25.95
N GLY A 821 -24.44 -16.01 -27.24
CA GLY A 821 -24.71 -14.93 -28.18
C GLY A 821 -26.18 -14.77 -28.52
N VAL A 822 -26.95 -15.86 -28.56
CA VAL A 822 -28.42 -15.79 -28.70
C VAL A 822 -29.02 -15.14 -27.45
N TYR A 823 -28.57 -15.55 -26.27
CA TYR A 823 -29.04 -14.96 -25.03
C TYR A 823 -28.72 -13.46 -24.96
N PHE A 824 -27.50 -13.05 -25.32
CA PHE A 824 -27.10 -11.64 -25.37
C PHE A 824 -27.98 -10.84 -26.34
N ALA A 825 -28.22 -11.39 -27.55
CA ALA A 825 -29.05 -10.74 -28.55
C ALA A 825 -30.49 -10.53 -28.06
N GLU A 826 -31.10 -11.55 -27.46
CA GLU A 826 -32.51 -11.52 -27.03
C GLU A 826 -32.74 -10.71 -25.75
N HIS A 827 -31.86 -10.85 -24.76
CA HIS A 827 -32.10 -10.36 -23.40
C HIS A 827 -31.30 -9.11 -23.02
N ILE A 828 -30.32 -8.70 -23.83
CA ILE A 828 -29.53 -7.50 -23.58
C ILE A 828 -29.58 -6.56 -24.78
N PHE A 829 -29.14 -7.00 -25.96
CA PHE A 829 -28.97 -6.11 -27.11
C PHE A 829 -30.30 -5.62 -27.66
N LYS A 830 -31.27 -6.51 -27.89
CA LYS A 830 -32.60 -6.13 -28.39
C LYS A 830 -33.34 -5.17 -27.44
N PRO A 831 -33.41 -5.40 -26.11
CA PRO A 831 -33.97 -4.42 -25.17
C PRO A 831 -33.28 -3.06 -25.21
N LEU A 832 -31.97 -3.00 -25.45
CA LEU A 832 -31.22 -1.76 -25.55
C LEU A 832 -31.27 -1.11 -26.95
N GLY A 833 -31.93 -1.74 -27.92
CA GLY A 833 -31.94 -1.28 -29.31
C GLY A 833 -30.57 -1.35 -29.99
N ILE A 834 -29.72 -2.30 -29.58
CA ILE A 834 -28.45 -2.62 -30.23
C ILE A 834 -28.75 -3.63 -31.35
N PRO A 835 -28.46 -3.30 -32.62
CA PRO A 835 -28.73 -4.21 -33.72
C PRO A 835 -27.64 -5.29 -33.83
N ALA A 836 -27.92 -6.37 -34.58
CA ALA A 836 -27.03 -7.54 -34.68
C ALA A 836 -25.66 -7.20 -35.32
N GLU A 837 -25.63 -6.23 -36.23
CA GLU A 837 -24.40 -5.67 -36.81
C GLU A 837 -23.64 -4.73 -35.87
N GLY A 838 -24.23 -4.36 -34.73
CA GLY A 838 -23.65 -3.49 -33.72
C GLY A 838 -22.91 -4.24 -32.61
N ALA A 839 -23.39 -5.43 -32.25
CA ALA A 839 -22.72 -6.33 -31.30
C ALA A 839 -23.13 -7.79 -31.56
N SER A 840 -22.14 -8.68 -31.74
CA SER A 840 -22.37 -10.11 -31.96
C SER A 840 -21.14 -10.94 -31.57
N MET A 841 -21.37 -12.18 -31.13
CA MET A 841 -20.30 -13.18 -30.95
C MET A 841 -19.74 -13.70 -32.28
N PHE A 842 -20.55 -13.62 -33.34
CA PHE A 842 -20.18 -14.01 -34.70
C PHE A 842 -20.62 -12.90 -35.67
N PRO A 843 -19.71 -11.99 -36.06
CA PRO A 843 -20.03 -10.99 -37.08
C PRO A 843 -20.31 -11.66 -38.43
N THR A 844 -21.35 -11.19 -39.12
CA THR A 844 -21.67 -11.64 -40.49
C THR A 844 -20.53 -11.29 -41.45
N GLN A 845 -20.46 -11.94 -42.62
CA GLN A 845 -19.43 -11.61 -43.62
C GLN A 845 -19.43 -10.14 -44.02
N ASP A 846 -20.61 -9.53 -44.13
CA ASP A 846 -20.72 -8.10 -44.44
C ASP A 846 -20.21 -7.23 -43.29
N ALA A 847 -20.47 -7.62 -42.04
CA ALA A 847 -19.93 -6.95 -40.87
C ALA A 847 -18.40 -7.10 -40.78
N GLN A 848 -17.84 -8.26 -41.16
CA GLN A 848 -16.41 -8.52 -41.17
C GLN A 848 -15.62 -7.60 -42.12
N LYS A 849 -16.25 -7.04 -43.17
CA LYS A 849 -15.62 -6.03 -44.05
C LYS A 849 -15.23 -4.75 -43.31
N ASN A 850 -15.89 -4.46 -42.19
CA ASN A 850 -15.61 -3.31 -41.34
C ASN A 850 -14.92 -3.72 -40.02
N LEU A 851 -14.39 -4.95 -39.92
CA LEU A 851 -13.66 -5.40 -38.75
C LEU A 851 -12.27 -4.73 -38.73
N ALA A 852 -11.95 -4.04 -37.65
CA ALA A 852 -10.61 -3.51 -37.45
C ALA A 852 -9.58 -4.65 -37.39
N HIS A 853 -8.47 -4.51 -38.11
CA HIS A 853 -7.42 -5.51 -38.19
C HIS A 853 -6.65 -5.60 -36.88
N LEU A 854 -6.19 -6.80 -36.50
CA LEU A 854 -5.41 -7.01 -35.29
C LEU A 854 -3.92 -6.76 -35.57
N HIS A 855 -3.26 -6.03 -34.69
CA HIS A 855 -1.85 -5.66 -34.85
C HIS A 855 -0.97 -6.21 -33.72
N GLN A 856 0.31 -6.38 -34.04
CA GLN A 856 1.39 -6.70 -33.11
C GLN A 856 2.39 -5.54 -33.09
N ARG A 857 2.69 -5.03 -31.89
CA ARG A 857 3.80 -4.13 -31.65
C ARG A 857 5.05 -4.91 -31.29
N ASP A 858 6.15 -4.63 -31.98
CA ASP A 858 7.46 -5.21 -31.65
C ASP A 858 8.20 -4.40 -30.58
N ALA A 859 9.34 -4.93 -30.11
CA ALA A 859 10.12 -4.31 -29.04
C ALA A 859 10.71 -2.96 -29.44
N GLU A 860 10.93 -2.74 -30.74
CA GLU A 860 11.36 -1.48 -31.33
C GLU A 860 10.22 -0.47 -31.48
N GLY A 861 8.99 -0.88 -31.18
CA GLY A 861 7.80 -0.03 -31.17
C GLY A 861 7.04 0.02 -32.50
N HIS A 862 7.46 -0.72 -33.52
CA HIS A 862 6.75 -0.78 -34.80
C HIS A 862 5.48 -1.62 -34.69
N LEU A 863 4.42 -1.14 -35.31
CA LEU A 863 3.12 -1.80 -35.35
C LEU A 863 2.94 -2.49 -36.69
N LYS A 864 2.67 -3.79 -36.68
CA LYS A 864 2.47 -4.60 -37.89
C LYS A 864 1.16 -5.38 -37.79
N GLU A 865 0.49 -5.61 -38.91
CA GLU A 865 -0.69 -6.47 -38.92
C GLU A 865 -0.32 -7.92 -38.56
N ARG A 866 -1.21 -8.62 -37.86
CA ARG A 866 -1.10 -10.04 -37.51
C ARG A 866 -2.42 -10.77 -37.75
N GLU A 867 -2.34 -12.09 -37.83
CA GLU A 867 -3.55 -12.91 -37.87
C GLU A 867 -4.35 -12.77 -36.56
N HIS A 868 -5.67 -12.66 -36.71
CA HIS A 868 -6.60 -12.58 -35.58
C HIS A 868 -6.66 -13.91 -34.82
N LEU A 869 -6.71 -13.84 -33.48
CA LEU A 869 -6.83 -15.01 -32.60
C LEU A 869 -8.09 -15.88 -32.84
N PHE A 870 -9.11 -15.33 -33.51
CA PHE A 870 -10.38 -15.99 -33.84
C PHE A 870 -10.48 -16.31 -35.34
N SER A 871 -9.36 -16.29 -36.09
CA SER A 871 -9.34 -16.42 -37.55
C SER A 871 -10.07 -17.67 -38.04
N ALA A 872 -9.95 -18.79 -37.34
CA ALA A 872 -10.65 -20.03 -37.67
C ALA A 872 -12.18 -19.88 -37.65
N SER A 873 -12.70 -19.16 -36.65
CA SER A 873 -14.14 -18.90 -36.51
C SER A 873 -14.65 -17.85 -37.49
N LEU A 874 -13.87 -16.79 -37.73
CA LEU A 874 -14.21 -15.70 -38.64
C LEU A 874 -14.30 -16.18 -40.10
N ARG A 875 -13.48 -17.17 -40.49
CA ARG A 875 -13.52 -17.80 -41.82
C ARG A 875 -14.77 -18.65 -42.10
N GLN A 876 -15.62 -18.91 -41.09
CA GLN A 876 -16.81 -19.75 -41.26
C GLN A 876 -17.99 -18.95 -41.79
N ASN A 877 -18.69 -19.55 -42.75
CA ASN A 877 -19.67 -18.83 -43.57
C ASN A 877 -21.11 -19.30 -43.34
N THR A 878 -21.32 -20.42 -42.66
CA THR A 878 -22.66 -20.92 -42.31
C THR A 878 -22.84 -21.00 -40.80
N LYS A 879 -24.09 -20.90 -40.36
CA LYS A 879 -24.44 -21.01 -38.94
C LYS A 879 -24.01 -22.37 -38.37
N GLU A 880 -24.20 -23.46 -39.12
CA GLU A 880 -23.80 -24.81 -38.69
C GLU A 880 -22.29 -24.97 -38.52
N GLN A 881 -21.49 -24.18 -39.26
CA GLN A 881 -20.04 -24.17 -39.09
C GLN A 881 -19.63 -23.32 -37.88
N GLN A 882 -20.28 -22.16 -37.69
CA GLN A 882 -20.03 -21.26 -36.57
C GLN A 882 -20.44 -21.88 -35.22
N ASP A 883 -21.54 -22.64 -35.17
CA ASP A 883 -22.04 -23.34 -33.98
C ASP A 883 -21.04 -24.39 -33.45
N LYS A 884 -19.99 -24.74 -34.21
CA LYS A 884 -18.90 -25.62 -33.75
C LYS A 884 -17.86 -24.90 -32.88
N PHE A 885 -17.81 -23.58 -32.93
CA PHE A 885 -16.87 -22.77 -32.18
C PHE A 885 -17.46 -22.33 -30.84
N PHE A 886 -16.61 -22.23 -29.83
CA PHE A 886 -17.05 -21.85 -28.50
C PHE A 886 -17.32 -20.35 -28.40
N GLN A 887 -18.51 -20.00 -27.89
CA GLN A 887 -18.88 -18.62 -27.62
C GLN A 887 -18.31 -18.18 -26.27
N SER A 888 -17.06 -17.72 -26.30
CA SER A 888 -16.32 -17.34 -25.10
C SER A 888 -16.99 -16.18 -24.35
N GLY A 889 -17.49 -16.46 -23.13
CA GLY A 889 -17.99 -15.41 -22.22
C GLY A 889 -16.88 -14.53 -21.65
N GLY A 890 -15.63 -14.96 -21.76
CA GLY A 890 -14.44 -14.21 -21.37
C GLY A 890 -13.91 -13.26 -22.43
N ALA A 891 -14.10 -13.54 -23.73
CA ALA A 891 -13.43 -12.79 -24.81
C ALA A 891 -14.15 -12.77 -26.18
N GLY A 892 -15.32 -13.38 -26.34
CA GLY A 892 -15.88 -13.68 -27.68
C GLY A 892 -16.64 -12.55 -28.39
N LEU A 893 -16.91 -11.42 -27.74
CA LEU A 893 -17.77 -10.39 -28.33
C LEU A 893 -17.03 -9.48 -29.33
N PHE A 894 -17.70 -9.19 -30.43
CA PHE A 894 -17.35 -8.14 -31.38
C PHE A 894 -18.38 -7.03 -31.26
N SER A 895 -17.95 -5.78 -31.18
CA SER A 895 -18.87 -4.65 -31.00
C SER A 895 -18.31 -3.33 -31.52
N LYS A 896 -19.22 -2.40 -31.81
CA LYS A 896 -18.92 -0.99 -32.06
C LYS A 896 -18.93 -0.23 -30.73
N PRO A 897 -17.98 0.68 -30.46
CA PRO A 897 -17.92 1.42 -29.19
C PRO A 897 -19.22 2.17 -28.87
N LYS A 898 -19.84 2.82 -29.86
CA LYS A 898 -21.13 3.53 -29.72
C LYS A 898 -22.30 2.63 -29.29
N GLU A 899 -22.22 1.33 -29.58
CA GLU A 899 -23.25 0.36 -29.17
C GLU A 899 -22.95 -0.18 -27.77
N TYR A 900 -21.68 -0.45 -27.47
CA TYR A 900 -21.26 -0.91 -26.15
C TYR A 900 -21.57 0.11 -25.04
N VAL A 901 -21.38 1.41 -25.29
CA VAL A 901 -21.71 2.46 -24.31
C VAL A 901 -23.20 2.52 -23.95
N LYS A 902 -24.11 1.98 -24.78
CA LYS A 902 -25.54 1.86 -24.43
C LYS A 902 -25.76 0.87 -23.29
N ILE A 903 -24.96 -0.19 -23.22
CA ILE A 903 -24.97 -1.17 -22.11
C ILE A 903 -24.51 -0.46 -20.83
N LEU A 904 -23.42 0.32 -20.91
CA LEU A 904 -22.89 1.08 -19.77
C LEU A 904 -23.90 2.11 -19.26
N ALA A 905 -24.55 2.85 -20.16
CA ALA A 905 -25.58 3.83 -19.81
C ALA A 905 -26.79 3.18 -19.14
N ALA A 906 -27.24 2.01 -19.60
CA ALA A 906 -28.32 1.28 -18.96
C ALA A 906 -27.97 0.84 -17.53
N ILE A 907 -26.74 0.39 -17.29
CA ILE A 907 -26.26 0.03 -15.94
C ILE A 907 -26.18 1.26 -15.04
N LEU A 908 -25.63 2.38 -15.54
CA LEU A 908 -25.61 3.67 -14.82
C LEU A 908 -27.02 4.18 -14.48
N ASN A 909 -27.99 3.86 -15.33
CA ASN A 909 -29.40 4.18 -15.14
C ASN A 909 -30.19 3.03 -14.47
N GLU A 910 -29.57 2.42 -13.45
CA GLU A 910 -30.18 1.42 -12.56
C GLU A 910 -30.73 0.17 -13.27
N GLY A 911 -30.12 -0.19 -14.41
CA GLY A 911 -30.50 -1.35 -15.20
C GLY A 911 -31.56 -1.06 -16.26
N LYS A 912 -31.97 0.20 -16.43
CA LYS A 912 -32.97 0.63 -17.41
C LYS A 912 -32.35 1.39 -18.56
N SER A 913 -32.64 0.98 -19.79
CA SER A 913 -32.23 1.71 -21.00
C SER A 913 -32.79 3.13 -20.99
N PRO A 914 -31.94 4.17 -21.08
CA PRO A 914 -32.42 5.54 -21.14
C PRO A 914 -33.05 5.89 -22.51
N THR A 915 -32.76 5.11 -23.56
CA THR A 915 -33.25 5.36 -24.93
C THR A 915 -34.52 4.59 -25.25
N THR A 916 -34.59 3.30 -24.90
CA THR A 916 -35.75 2.44 -25.19
C THR A 916 -36.73 2.34 -24.02
N GLY A 917 -36.28 2.62 -22.80
CA GLY A 917 -37.07 2.47 -21.58
C GLY A 917 -37.20 1.04 -21.07
N GLU A 918 -36.64 0.04 -21.76
CA GLU A 918 -36.65 -1.36 -21.33
C GLU A 918 -35.65 -1.62 -20.19
N SER A 919 -35.92 -2.60 -19.33
CA SER A 919 -35.05 -2.97 -18.21
C SER A 919 -34.25 -4.23 -18.53
N ILE A 920 -32.93 -4.19 -18.37
CA ILE A 920 -32.05 -5.35 -18.47
C ILE A 920 -31.67 -5.93 -17.10
N LEU A 921 -31.70 -5.12 -16.04
CA LEU A 921 -31.50 -5.53 -14.64
C LEU A 921 -32.42 -4.71 -13.74
N LYS A 922 -32.63 -5.19 -12.50
CA LYS A 922 -33.23 -4.42 -11.41
C LYS A 922 -32.15 -3.58 -10.71
N LYS A 923 -32.59 -2.51 -10.05
CA LYS A 923 -31.72 -1.63 -9.27
C LYS A 923 -30.90 -2.39 -8.23
N GLU A 924 -31.52 -3.30 -7.48
CA GLU A 924 -30.83 -4.05 -6.41
C GLU A 924 -29.71 -4.95 -6.96
N THR A 925 -29.88 -5.44 -8.18
CA THR A 925 -28.88 -6.27 -8.85
C THR A 925 -27.76 -5.43 -9.45
N VAL A 926 -28.08 -4.23 -9.91
CA VAL A 926 -27.06 -3.23 -10.25
C VAL A 926 -26.27 -2.86 -9.01
N ASP A 927 -26.92 -2.65 -7.86
CA ASP A 927 -26.21 -2.40 -6.59
C ASP A 927 -25.24 -3.55 -6.27
N LEU A 928 -25.68 -4.80 -6.39
CA LEU A 928 -24.84 -5.99 -6.24
C LEU A 928 -23.68 -6.03 -7.25
N LEU A 929 -23.89 -5.60 -8.50
CA LEU A 929 -22.84 -5.52 -9.51
C LEU A 929 -21.70 -4.60 -9.05
N PHE A 930 -22.02 -3.47 -8.41
CA PHE A 930 -21.05 -2.49 -7.89
C PHE A 930 -20.42 -2.84 -6.54
N GLU A 931 -20.89 -3.88 -5.84
CA GLU A 931 -20.29 -4.29 -4.57
C GLU A 931 -18.85 -4.82 -4.77
N ASN A 932 -17.94 -4.39 -3.89
CA ASN A 932 -16.60 -4.95 -3.84
C ASN A 932 -16.64 -6.42 -3.41
N GLN A 933 -16.29 -7.34 -4.31
CA GLN A 933 -16.30 -8.78 -4.09
C GLN A 933 -15.00 -9.30 -3.45
N ILE A 934 -13.99 -8.43 -3.29
CA ILE A 934 -12.68 -8.75 -2.68
C ILE A 934 -12.26 -7.72 -1.62
N PRO A 935 -13.10 -7.37 -0.64
CA PRO A 935 -12.76 -6.33 0.35
C PRO A 935 -11.53 -6.67 1.19
N ASN A 936 -11.19 -7.95 1.31
CA ASN A 936 -10.03 -8.45 2.04
C ASN A 936 -8.74 -8.52 1.21
N GLN A 937 -8.77 -8.05 -0.04
CA GLN A 937 -7.60 -7.95 -0.94
C GLN A 937 -7.50 -6.52 -1.52
N PRO A 938 -7.31 -5.50 -0.66
CA PRO A 938 -7.34 -4.10 -1.06
C PRO A 938 -6.21 -3.70 -2.01
N ASP A 939 -5.16 -4.50 -2.18
CA ASP A 939 -3.98 -4.12 -2.96
C ASP A 939 -3.75 -5.08 -4.15
N PHE A 940 -4.79 -5.76 -4.62
CA PHE A 940 -4.61 -6.88 -5.57
C PHE A 940 -3.99 -6.47 -6.91
N ALA A 941 -4.25 -5.27 -7.46
CA ALA A 941 -3.63 -4.83 -8.71
C ALA A 941 -2.35 -4.01 -8.52
N ARG A 942 -1.77 -4.01 -7.30
CA ARG A 942 -0.39 -3.53 -7.08
C ARG A 942 0.68 -4.58 -7.35
N ASN A 943 0.29 -5.85 -7.45
CA ASN A 943 1.16 -6.95 -7.83
C ASN A 943 0.82 -7.39 -9.26
N GLY A 944 1.26 -6.62 -10.26
CA GLY A 944 1.14 -7.05 -11.66
C GLY A 944 1.89 -8.36 -11.91
N PRO A 945 1.22 -9.45 -12.34
CA PRO A 945 1.92 -10.70 -12.62
C PRO A 945 2.85 -10.52 -13.84
N PRO A 946 4.05 -11.12 -13.85
CA PRO A 946 4.95 -11.06 -14.99
C PRO A 946 4.29 -11.69 -16.22
N PRO A 947 4.41 -11.09 -17.41
CA PRO A 947 3.73 -11.59 -18.60
C PRO A 947 4.29 -12.97 -18.99
N ALA A 948 3.46 -14.01 -18.85
CA ALA A 948 3.86 -15.36 -19.22
C ALA A 948 4.04 -15.49 -20.75
N ASN A 949 3.23 -14.77 -21.55
CA ASN A 949 3.40 -14.67 -23.00
C ASN A 949 3.59 -13.19 -23.43
N PRO A 950 4.83 -12.76 -23.74
CA PRO A 950 5.12 -11.37 -24.10
C PRO A 950 4.51 -10.92 -25.43
N LEU A 951 4.00 -11.84 -26.26
CA LEU A 951 3.29 -11.46 -27.50
C LEU A 951 1.87 -10.98 -27.22
N LEU A 952 1.28 -11.38 -26.08
CA LEU A 952 -0.11 -11.07 -25.71
C LEU A 952 -0.18 -10.08 -24.55
N ALA A 953 0.74 -10.15 -23.60
CA ALA A 953 0.77 -9.27 -22.43
C ALA A 953 2.13 -8.61 -22.24
N ASN A 954 2.12 -7.32 -21.90
CA ASN A 954 3.29 -6.59 -21.42
C ASN A 954 3.31 -6.58 -19.88
N ALA A 955 4.50 -6.43 -19.30
CA ALA A 955 4.63 -6.20 -17.87
C ALA A 955 4.10 -4.81 -17.52
N ALA A 956 3.34 -4.72 -16.43
CA ALA A 956 2.91 -3.46 -15.84
C ALA A 956 2.94 -3.60 -14.31
N SER A 957 3.48 -2.61 -13.61
CA SER A 957 3.52 -2.61 -12.15
C SER A 957 2.12 -2.55 -11.55
N GLU A 958 1.29 -1.64 -12.08
CA GLU A 958 -0.13 -1.49 -11.72
C GLU A 958 -0.97 -1.29 -12.98
N LEU A 959 -2.19 -1.83 -13.00
CA LEU A 959 -3.12 -1.64 -14.12
C LEU A 959 -3.70 -0.22 -14.18
N TYR A 960 -3.78 0.46 -13.04
CA TYR A 960 -4.25 1.84 -12.92
C TYR A 960 -3.57 2.54 -11.73
N PRO A 961 -2.40 3.15 -11.95
CA PRO A 961 -1.62 3.76 -10.89
C PRO A 961 -2.34 4.97 -10.30
N GLN A 962 -2.33 5.07 -8.97
CA GLN A 962 -2.97 6.17 -8.23
C GLN A 962 -2.03 6.76 -7.17
N PRO A 963 -1.87 8.09 -7.10
CA PRO A 963 -1.07 8.74 -6.07
C PRO A 963 -1.52 8.35 -4.65
N GLY A 964 -0.56 8.09 -3.77
CA GLY A 964 -0.84 7.71 -2.39
C GLY A 964 -1.30 6.26 -2.20
N ASN A 965 -1.28 5.45 -3.26
CA ASN A 965 -1.54 4.01 -3.23
C ASN A 965 -2.82 3.66 -2.45
N PRO A 966 -4.01 4.14 -2.89
CA PRO A 966 -5.26 3.82 -2.23
C PRO A 966 -5.68 2.35 -2.48
N PRO A 967 -6.55 1.78 -1.62
CA PRO A 967 -7.17 0.50 -1.86
C PRO A 967 -7.89 0.40 -3.21
N GLN A 968 -7.83 -0.78 -3.78
CA GLN A 968 -8.37 -1.23 -5.05
C GLN A 968 -9.38 -2.36 -4.79
N GLY A 969 -10.39 -2.49 -5.65
CA GLY A 969 -11.42 -3.51 -5.51
C GLY A 969 -11.76 -4.21 -6.81
N TRP A 970 -12.61 -5.23 -6.71
CA TRP A 970 -13.19 -5.90 -7.87
C TRP A 970 -14.70 -5.93 -7.71
N ALA A 971 -15.40 -5.35 -8.67
CA ALA A 971 -16.85 -5.45 -8.83
C ALA A 971 -17.16 -6.61 -9.79
N PHE A 972 -18.42 -7.02 -9.89
CA PHE A 972 -18.74 -8.03 -10.90
C PHE A 972 -18.54 -7.46 -12.31
N GLY A 973 -17.64 -8.10 -13.08
CA GLY A 973 -17.33 -7.73 -14.45
C GLY A 973 -16.14 -6.79 -14.65
N GLY A 974 -15.59 -6.17 -13.59
CA GLY A 974 -14.46 -5.26 -13.75
C GLY A 974 -13.83 -4.75 -12.45
N PHE A 975 -12.74 -4.01 -12.62
CA PHE A 975 -12.01 -3.37 -11.54
C PHE A 975 -12.84 -2.25 -10.92
N LEU A 976 -12.85 -2.17 -9.59
CA LEU A 976 -13.57 -1.15 -8.82
C LEU A 976 -12.59 -0.12 -8.26
N THR A 977 -12.76 1.13 -8.68
CA THR A 977 -12.02 2.28 -8.16
C THR A 977 -12.70 2.73 -6.86
N ILE A 978 -12.07 2.45 -5.71
CA ILE A 978 -12.66 2.70 -4.38
C ILE A 978 -12.55 4.18 -4.00
N THR A 979 -11.45 4.83 -4.36
CA THR A 979 -11.19 6.26 -4.16
C THR A 979 -11.20 6.99 -5.51
N PRO A 980 -11.50 8.30 -5.57
CA PRO A 980 -11.43 9.07 -6.80
C PRO A 980 -10.05 8.95 -7.47
N GLY A 981 -10.05 8.80 -8.80
CA GLY A 981 -8.84 8.54 -9.60
C GLY A 981 -8.22 9.81 -10.20
N PRO A 982 -6.96 9.74 -10.67
CA PRO A 982 -6.20 10.89 -11.19
C PRO A 982 -6.78 11.50 -12.48
N THR A 983 -7.61 10.76 -13.22
CA THR A 983 -8.31 11.31 -14.40
C THR A 983 -9.50 12.19 -14.01
N GLY A 984 -9.86 12.29 -12.73
CA GLY A 984 -11.05 13.00 -12.26
C GLY A 984 -12.29 12.10 -12.11
N ARG A 985 -12.18 10.81 -12.46
CA ARG A 985 -13.21 9.81 -12.14
C ARG A 985 -13.49 9.77 -10.64
N GLY A 986 -14.76 9.63 -10.28
CA GLY A 986 -15.23 9.49 -8.91
C GLY A 986 -14.87 8.14 -8.29
N ALA A 987 -15.16 8.03 -6.99
CA ALA A 987 -15.17 6.73 -6.33
C ALA A 987 -16.30 5.87 -6.91
N ASN A 988 -16.26 4.56 -6.65
CA ASN A 988 -17.22 3.59 -7.17
C ASN A 988 -17.30 3.54 -8.71
N THR A 989 -16.19 3.86 -9.39
CA THR A 989 -16.08 3.70 -10.85
C THR A 989 -15.65 2.28 -11.18
N ILE A 990 -16.46 1.57 -11.99
CA ILE A 990 -16.06 0.26 -12.52
C ILE A 990 -15.45 0.46 -13.90
N TRP A 991 -14.35 -0.22 -14.17
CA TRP A 991 -13.71 -0.20 -15.48
C TRP A 991 -12.98 -1.51 -15.76
N TRP A 992 -12.76 -1.82 -17.03
CA TRP A 992 -11.91 -2.94 -17.42
C TRP A 992 -11.34 -2.75 -18.82
N MET A 993 -10.48 -3.68 -19.23
CA MET A 993 -9.80 -3.66 -20.52
C MET A 993 -9.90 -5.00 -21.24
N GLY A 994 -10.00 -4.94 -22.57
CA GLY A 994 -9.87 -6.05 -23.51
C GLY A 994 -8.42 -6.23 -23.94
N LEU A 995 -8.04 -7.49 -24.23
CA LEU A 995 -6.68 -7.87 -24.62
C LEU A 995 -6.15 -7.05 -25.82
N ALA A 996 -7.02 -6.62 -26.75
CA ALA A 996 -6.64 -5.80 -27.88
C ALA A 996 -6.58 -4.28 -27.56
N ASN A 997 -6.31 -3.90 -26.30
CA ASN A 997 -6.27 -2.52 -25.81
C ASN A 997 -7.59 -1.75 -26.01
N CYS A 998 -8.72 -2.42 -25.73
CA CYS A 998 -10.04 -1.78 -25.64
C CYS A 998 -10.35 -1.46 -24.19
N PHE A 999 -10.67 -0.21 -23.83
CA PHE A 999 -10.89 0.23 -22.45
C PHE A 999 -12.31 0.75 -22.29
N TRP A 1000 -13.01 0.37 -21.23
CA TRP A 1000 -14.29 0.97 -20.86
C TRP A 1000 -14.31 1.35 -19.38
N TRP A 1001 -15.09 2.36 -19.05
CA TRP A 1001 -15.40 2.72 -17.66
C TRP A 1001 -16.83 3.19 -17.52
N MET A 1002 -17.38 3.04 -16.31
CA MET A 1002 -18.65 3.59 -15.90
C MET A 1002 -18.51 4.19 -14.50
N ASP A 1003 -18.68 5.50 -14.41
CA ASP A 1003 -18.60 6.25 -13.17
C ASP A 1003 -20.01 6.51 -12.66
N ARG A 1004 -20.34 5.81 -11.57
CA ARG A 1004 -21.67 5.88 -10.95
C ARG A 1004 -21.90 7.22 -10.25
N GLU A 1005 -20.85 7.84 -9.71
CA GLU A 1005 -20.95 9.11 -8.98
C GLU A 1005 -21.14 10.29 -9.93
N LYS A 1006 -20.40 10.30 -11.04
CA LYS A 1006 -20.48 11.36 -12.06
C LYS A 1006 -21.55 11.10 -13.11
N GLY A 1007 -22.03 9.86 -13.22
CA GLY A 1007 -23.07 9.49 -14.19
C GLY A 1007 -22.57 9.54 -15.63
N VAL A 1008 -21.31 9.15 -15.86
CA VAL A 1008 -20.63 9.18 -17.16
C VAL A 1008 -19.99 7.83 -17.45
N ALA A 1009 -20.05 7.38 -18.69
CA ALA A 1009 -19.39 6.17 -19.15
C ALA A 1009 -18.73 6.40 -20.51
N GLY A 1010 -17.74 5.58 -20.84
CA GLY A 1010 -17.10 5.63 -22.13
C GLY A 1010 -16.35 4.38 -22.50
N MET A 1011 -15.95 4.32 -23.76
CA MET A 1011 -15.14 3.27 -24.34
C MET A 1011 -14.14 3.84 -25.34
N LEU A 1012 -12.88 3.45 -25.21
CA LEU A 1012 -11.85 3.57 -26.24
C LEU A 1012 -11.59 2.18 -26.83
N ALA A 1013 -11.71 2.02 -28.14
CA ALA A 1013 -11.42 0.78 -28.82
C ALA A 1013 -10.19 0.90 -29.73
N SER A 1014 -9.37 -0.16 -29.68
CA SER A 1014 -8.13 -0.33 -30.41
C SER A 1014 -8.03 -1.79 -30.86
N GLN A 1015 -7.02 -2.12 -31.67
CA GLN A 1015 -6.68 -3.49 -32.07
C GLN A 1015 -5.16 -3.69 -32.10
N ALA A 1016 -4.49 -3.52 -30.95
CA ALA A 1016 -3.06 -3.75 -30.80
C ALA A 1016 -2.73 -4.72 -29.66
N LEU A 1017 -1.69 -5.53 -29.88
CA LEU A 1017 -1.05 -6.39 -28.89
C LEU A 1017 0.44 -6.05 -28.82
N PRO A 1018 1.13 -6.24 -27.68
CA PRO A 1018 0.64 -6.81 -26.42
C PRO A 1018 -0.14 -5.79 -25.58
N ASN A 1019 -0.93 -6.25 -24.59
CA ASN A 1019 -1.60 -5.39 -23.62
C ASN A 1019 -0.86 -5.35 -22.27
N PRO A 1020 -0.67 -4.19 -21.64
CA PRO A 1020 -1.01 -2.84 -22.13
C PRO A 1020 -0.07 -2.36 -23.24
N ASP A 1021 -0.60 -1.64 -24.24
CA ASP A 1021 0.15 -1.02 -25.33
C ASP A 1021 0.56 0.42 -24.95
N PRO A 1022 1.85 0.78 -25.05
CA PRO A 1022 2.37 2.06 -24.59
C PRO A 1022 1.88 3.27 -25.40
N LYS A 1023 1.29 3.07 -26.59
CA LYS A 1023 0.72 4.14 -27.42
C LYS A 1023 -0.78 4.28 -27.26
N VAL A 1024 -1.48 3.26 -26.76
CA VAL A 1024 -2.94 3.29 -26.56
C VAL A 1024 -3.32 3.74 -25.14
N ILE A 1025 -2.57 3.31 -24.12
CA ILE A 1025 -2.86 3.66 -22.72
C ILE A 1025 -2.93 5.19 -22.47
N PRO A 1026 -1.96 6.00 -22.96
CA PRO A 1026 -2.03 7.45 -22.77
C PRO A 1026 -3.27 8.06 -23.44
N ALA A 1027 -3.68 7.55 -24.60
CA ALA A 1027 -4.87 8.01 -25.31
C ALA A 1027 -6.13 7.82 -24.45
N TRP A 1028 -6.28 6.65 -23.82
CA TRP A 1028 -7.39 6.37 -22.91
C TRP A 1028 -7.37 7.28 -21.69
N PHE A 1029 -6.24 7.35 -20.97
CA PHE A 1029 -6.12 8.17 -19.75
C PHE A 1029 -6.41 9.64 -20.02
N MET A 1030 -5.83 10.20 -21.08
CA MET A 1030 -5.97 11.62 -21.41
C MET A 1030 -7.36 11.94 -21.95
N ALA A 1031 -7.94 11.08 -22.80
CA ALA A 1031 -9.29 11.27 -23.30
C ALA A 1031 -10.31 11.19 -22.16
N GLU A 1032 -10.19 10.22 -21.25
CA GLU A 1032 -11.02 10.15 -20.05
C GLU A 1032 -10.85 11.40 -19.18
N LYS A 1033 -9.60 11.83 -18.92
CA LYS A 1033 -9.34 13.02 -18.12
C LYS A 1033 -10.01 14.26 -18.70
N MET A 1034 -9.92 14.44 -20.01
CA MET A 1034 -10.58 15.57 -20.69
C MET A 1034 -12.09 15.52 -20.62
N ILE A 1035 -12.71 14.33 -20.51
CA ILE A 1035 -14.14 14.25 -20.19
C ILE A 1035 -14.38 14.91 -18.84
N TYR A 1036 -13.75 14.43 -17.77
CA TYR A 1036 -14.02 14.92 -16.41
C TYR A 1036 -13.66 16.40 -16.21
N ASP A 1037 -12.55 16.87 -16.79
CA ASP A 1037 -12.12 18.27 -16.69
C ASP A 1037 -13.11 19.24 -17.37
N ASN A 1038 -13.97 18.75 -18.26
CA ASN A 1038 -14.92 19.56 -19.03
C ASN A 1038 -16.40 19.17 -18.79
N LEU A 1039 -16.68 18.40 -17.74
CA LEU A 1039 -18.05 18.15 -17.29
C LEU A 1039 -18.57 19.39 -16.56
N GLU A 1040 -19.56 20.06 -17.16
CA GLU A 1040 -20.24 21.24 -16.58
C GLU A 1040 -21.27 20.90 -15.50
#